data_AF-A0A7X5UAZ9-F1
#
_entry.id   AF-A0A7X5UAZ9-F1
#
_cell.length_a   1.000
_cell.length_b   1.000
_cell.length_c   1.000
_cell.angle_alpha   90.00
_cell.angle_beta   90.00
_cell.angle_gamma   90.00
#
_symmetry.space_group_name_H-M   'P 1'
#
loop_
_entity.id
_entity.type
_entity.pdbx_description
1 polymer ?
#
loop_
_entity_poly.entity_id
_entity_poly.type
_entity_poly.pdbx_seq_one_letter_code
_entity_poly.pdbx_strand_id
1 'polypeptide(L)'
;MGLTSTIPPRSTRVPRARLCLALIIALHGPLALASTNTSERDALMAKVRAEREQGHRVDALAHCQAILDRWPDDREARAMNVTLLTELGATTRARELAAELDPPLSEAAHFHLETDQVGHEIRWANGEPADPRQPYAEADRAVDDARRLTDDASLSGDLRRREQLDLLVALDQAGRSAEAVQRYDAMKKDGVTLPAYVERPLADALLVQRRPAESATMFEDSIAKDPGPYDAAESEPRIGLMYAYLESNQTRKAFTTIDTLAAKEPAWIRVPGIRLPVQNPRKVDAELNAAVVREYVNMPAEAYDRLVPLSNEAPANAQVRRELGMTELARGWPRLAEQDLNIAGTLDERDVGAYIGQADAARALYDYQDVDENLAIARSLADRNGRVERAEQSWEREKGWQFDITTERGKGSSPDYGDRDGATQATIASPLIDNHWRVLALGRYSTADLPEGDVRRTRFGLGVRGYWRGIEAYVQALPSSDRYVGKTALEAGVNWAMTDHWLLNADFSTAGEDTPLRAQYYGISAKTLSTAVTWRASELFQAKLGLSRDNFSDGNKRTGWLATITQRLHTAPNLTIDGGVEVGGSMNTQTDRPYFNPRRDNSYAITGRLENVISQFYERSLTQRLDVAFGQYDEKGYSSDWMATVRYGQFFQPQQGFRLGWGVSWHNQPYDGRREHRVVLDLTLHWGD
;
A
#
# COMPACT_ATOMS: atom_id res chain seq x y z
N MET A 1 74.27 16.10 -55.26
CA MET A 1 74.41 17.56 -55.52
C MET A 1 74.63 18.26 -54.19
N GLY A 2 75.67 19.01 -53.88
CA GLY A 2 77.10 19.01 -54.24
C GLY A 2 77.85 19.27 -52.92
N LEU A 3 78.91 18.52 -52.59
CA LEU A 3 80.32 18.82 -52.89
C LEU A 3 80.81 20.14 -52.24
N THR A 4 81.61 20.04 -51.15
CA THR A 4 83.09 20.24 -51.08
C THR A 4 83.43 21.64 -50.55
N SER A 5 84.34 21.87 -49.59
CA SER A 5 85.80 21.60 -49.56
C SER A 5 86.33 22.19 -48.22
N THR A 6 87.04 21.48 -47.32
CA THR A 6 88.53 21.36 -47.13
C THR A 6 89.30 22.72 -47.12
N ILE A 7 90.29 23.09 -46.27
CA ILE A 7 91.24 22.49 -45.28
C ILE A 7 92.05 23.68 -44.58
N PRO A 8 92.93 23.49 -43.56
CA PRO A 8 93.26 24.41 -42.43
C PRO A 8 94.64 25.13 -42.62
N PRO A 9 95.44 25.67 -41.63
CA PRO A 9 96.01 24.96 -40.45
C PRO A 9 96.47 25.79 -39.20
N ARG A 10 97.04 25.04 -38.23
CA ARG A 10 98.17 25.36 -37.30
C ARG A 10 97.98 26.17 -35.99
N SER A 11 97.94 25.40 -34.91
CA SER A 11 98.83 25.38 -33.73
C SER A 11 99.32 26.68 -33.08
N THR A 12 99.08 26.82 -31.76
CA THR A 12 100.10 27.23 -30.78
C THR A 12 99.67 26.82 -29.35
N ARG A 13 100.67 26.69 -28.47
CA ARG A 13 100.69 25.94 -27.21
C ARG A 13 100.21 26.78 -25.99
N VAL A 14 99.43 26.14 -25.10
CA VAL A 14 99.58 25.97 -23.61
C VAL A 14 100.27 27.12 -22.84
N PRO A 15 99.70 27.69 -21.74
CA PRO A 15 99.81 27.01 -20.44
C PRO A 15 98.64 27.06 -19.46
N ARG A 16 98.64 26.00 -18.66
CA ARG A 16 97.96 25.77 -17.39
C ARG A 16 98.07 26.97 -16.45
N ALA A 17 96.94 27.51 -16.02
CA ALA A 17 96.66 27.96 -14.64
C ALA A 17 95.33 28.72 -14.66
N ARG A 18 94.23 28.02 -14.33
CA ARG A 18 92.97 28.54 -13.76
C ARG A 18 91.92 27.42 -13.77
N LEU A 19 92.30 26.28 -13.21
CA LEU A 19 91.44 25.11 -13.02
C LEU A 19 91.27 24.88 -11.51
N CYS A 20 90.86 25.93 -10.78
CA CYS A 20 90.54 25.86 -9.34
C CYS A 20 89.42 26.80 -8.89
N LEU A 21 88.83 27.65 -9.75
CA LEU A 21 87.75 28.56 -9.34
C LEU A 21 86.37 28.22 -9.94
N ALA A 22 86.31 27.35 -10.96
CA ALA A 22 85.05 26.91 -11.58
C ALA A 22 84.43 25.68 -10.90
N LEU A 23 85.14 25.00 -10.00
CA LEU A 23 84.64 23.82 -9.29
C LEU A 23 83.97 24.14 -7.94
N ILE A 24 84.10 25.36 -7.42
CA ILE A 24 83.44 25.76 -6.16
C ILE A 24 82.04 26.36 -6.42
N ILE A 25 81.80 26.99 -7.57
CA ILE A 25 80.48 27.55 -7.91
C ILE A 25 79.53 26.50 -8.52
N ALA A 26 80.06 25.44 -9.15
CA ALA A 26 79.25 24.32 -9.64
C ALA A 26 78.80 23.32 -8.53
N LEU A 27 79.31 23.46 -7.30
CA LEU A 27 78.91 22.67 -6.12
C LEU A 27 78.02 23.44 -5.13
N HIS A 28 77.81 24.75 -5.30
CA HIS A 28 76.95 25.55 -4.41
C HIS A 28 75.69 26.12 -5.11
N GLY A 29 75.64 26.13 -6.45
CA GLY A 29 74.44 26.51 -7.21
C GLY A 29 73.24 25.55 -7.06
N PRO A 30 73.42 24.21 -7.05
CA PRO A 30 72.31 23.27 -6.83
C PRO A 30 71.79 23.29 -5.39
N LEU A 31 72.66 23.58 -4.42
CA LEU A 31 72.32 23.63 -3.00
C LEU A 31 71.46 24.85 -2.64
N ALA A 32 71.72 26.01 -3.24
CA ALA A 32 70.89 27.21 -3.02
C ALA A 32 69.48 27.07 -3.61
N LEU A 33 69.35 26.60 -4.86
CA LEU A 33 68.04 26.39 -5.52
C LEU A 33 67.24 25.23 -4.91
N ALA A 34 67.89 24.15 -4.48
CA ALA A 34 67.22 23.08 -3.74
C ALA A 34 66.75 23.58 -2.36
N SER A 35 67.58 24.37 -1.64
CA SER A 35 67.22 24.90 -0.32
C SER A 35 66.04 25.88 -0.35
N THR A 36 65.92 26.70 -1.41
CA THR A 36 64.81 27.65 -1.57
C THR A 36 63.51 26.97 -1.99
N ASN A 37 63.59 25.89 -2.77
CA ASN A 37 62.42 25.13 -3.21
C ASN A 37 61.84 24.28 -2.06
N THR A 38 62.70 23.73 -1.20
CA THR A 38 62.29 23.01 0.02
C THR A 38 61.68 23.95 1.06
N SER A 39 62.25 25.14 1.28
CA SER A 39 61.70 26.11 2.26
C SER A 39 60.35 26.70 1.85
N GLU A 40 60.12 26.91 0.55
CA GLU A 40 58.84 27.34 0.00
C GLU A 40 57.76 26.25 0.16
N ARG A 41 58.10 25.01 -0.17
CA ARG A 41 57.23 23.84 0.03
C ARG A 41 56.81 23.70 1.50
N ASP A 42 57.76 23.80 2.42
CA ASP A 42 57.48 23.63 3.86
C ASP A 42 56.59 24.75 4.41
N ALA A 43 56.75 25.98 3.91
CA ALA A 43 55.88 27.10 4.25
C ALA A 43 54.44 26.90 3.76
N LEU A 44 54.26 26.36 2.54
CA LEU A 44 52.93 26.03 2.00
C LEU A 44 52.28 24.87 2.76
N MET A 45 53.03 23.82 3.10
CA MET A 45 52.52 22.72 3.93
C MET A 45 52.13 23.20 5.33
N ALA A 46 52.90 24.10 5.95
CA ALA A 46 52.53 24.71 7.24
C ALA A 46 51.21 25.50 7.15
N LYS A 47 50.98 26.19 6.03
CA LYS A 47 49.71 26.89 5.76
C LYS A 47 48.53 25.91 5.66
N VAL A 48 48.68 24.82 4.90
CA VAL A 48 47.66 23.76 4.77
C VAL A 48 47.28 23.19 6.14
N ARG A 49 48.28 22.89 6.99
CA ARG A 49 48.03 22.37 8.35
C ARG A 49 47.29 23.39 9.20
N ALA A 50 47.68 24.67 9.17
CA ALA A 50 47.02 25.73 9.92
C ALA A 50 45.56 25.94 9.47
N GLU A 51 45.29 25.89 8.17
CA GLU A 51 43.93 25.99 7.62
C GLU A 51 43.06 24.80 8.02
N ARG A 52 43.61 23.58 7.96
CA ARG A 52 42.95 22.37 8.46
C ARG A 52 42.61 22.47 9.95
N GLU A 53 43.55 22.91 10.78
CA GLU A 53 43.35 23.10 12.23
C GLU A 53 42.29 24.17 12.54
N GLN A 54 42.18 25.20 11.70
CA GLN A 54 41.14 26.24 11.79
C GLN A 54 39.79 25.78 11.24
N GLY A 55 39.71 24.58 10.66
CA GLY A 55 38.49 24.03 10.07
C GLY A 55 38.20 24.47 8.63
N HIS A 56 39.09 25.25 8.00
CA HIS A 56 38.99 25.69 6.60
C HIS A 56 39.44 24.57 5.64
N ARG A 57 38.74 23.44 5.69
CA ARG A 57 39.12 22.19 4.99
C ARG A 57 39.13 22.32 3.47
N VAL A 58 38.21 23.10 2.90
CA VAL A 58 38.15 23.34 1.45
C VAL A 58 39.36 24.16 0.99
N ASP A 59 39.71 25.22 1.72
CA ASP A 59 40.89 26.04 1.41
C ASP A 59 42.19 25.25 1.59
N ALA A 60 42.27 24.47 2.67
CA ALA A 60 43.39 23.57 2.92
C ALA A 60 43.56 22.54 1.79
N LEU A 61 42.46 21.97 1.29
CA LEU A 61 42.47 21.02 0.17
C LEU A 61 42.97 21.69 -1.10
N ALA A 62 42.46 22.89 -1.42
CA ALA A 62 42.88 23.63 -2.61
C ALA A 62 44.39 23.96 -2.58
N HIS A 63 44.90 24.45 -1.44
CA HIS A 63 46.33 24.70 -1.30
C HIS A 63 47.17 23.42 -1.32
N CYS A 64 46.66 22.32 -0.75
CA CYS A 64 47.33 21.02 -0.79
C CYS A 64 47.44 20.47 -2.22
N GLN A 65 46.39 20.61 -3.03
CA GLN A 65 46.40 20.22 -4.44
C GLN A 65 47.32 21.11 -5.27
N ALA A 66 47.39 22.41 -5.00
CA ALA A 66 48.36 23.31 -5.65
C ALA A 66 49.83 22.91 -5.34
N ILE A 67 50.10 22.37 -4.15
CA ILE A 67 51.42 21.78 -3.83
C ILE A 67 51.64 20.54 -4.69
N LEU A 68 50.65 19.65 -4.83
CA LEU A 68 50.76 18.45 -5.64
C LEU A 68 50.90 18.73 -7.14
N ASP A 69 50.33 19.81 -7.66
CA ASP A 69 50.54 20.25 -9.05
C ASP A 69 52.00 20.62 -9.32
N ARG A 70 52.68 21.19 -8.32
CA ARG A 70 54.08 21.64 -8.41
C ARG A 70 55.09 20.57 -7.98
N TRP A 71 54.72 19.72 -7.03
CA TRP A 71 55.51 18.61 -6.50
C TRP A 71 54.66 17.33 -6.44
N PRO A 72 54.44 16.66 -7.59
CA PRO A 72 53.54 15.51 -7.65
C PRO A 72 53.92 14.38 -6.72
N ASP A 73 55.21 14.15 -6.47
CA ASP A 73 55.75 13.07 -5.63
C ASP A 73 55.92 13.43 -4.16
N ASP A 74 55.37 14.57 -3.72
CA ASP A 74 55.43 14.99 -2.34
C ASP A 74 54.60 14.07 -1.43
N ARG A 75 55.29 13.18 -0.69
CA ARG A 75 54.66 12.16 0.16
C ARG A 75 53.73 12.75 1.22
N GLU A 76 54.11 13.88 1.81
CA GLU A 76 53.32 14.49 2.88
C GLU A 76 52.07 15.17 2.32
N ALA A 77 52.20 15.87 1.19
CA ALA A 77 51.07 16.49 0.52
C ALA A 77 50.10 15.43 -0.02
N ARG A 78 50.59 14.30 -0.54
CA ARG A 78 49.73 13.18 -0.96
C ARG A 78 48.93 12.61 0.21
N ALA A 79 49.57 12.36 1.36
CA ALA A 79 48.89 11.87 2.56
C ALA A 79 47.90 12.90 3.15
N MET A 80 48.27 14.19 3.15
CA MET A 80 47.39 15.28 3.59
C MET A 80 46.18 15.44 2.66
N ASN A 81 46.37 15.30 1.34
CA ASN A 81 45.29 15.34 0.36
C ASN A 81 44.28 14.22 0.59
N VAL A 82 44.74 12.99 0.82
CA VAL A 82 43.87 11.86 1.22
C VAL A 82 43.10 12.21 2.50
N THR A 83 43.78 12.70 3.53
CA THR A 83 43.15 13.07 4.82
C THR A 83 42.08 14.15 4.66
N LEU A 84 42.37 15.21 3.92
CA LEU A 84 41.44 16.31 3.67
C LEU A 84 40.24 15.86 2.84
N LEU A 85 40.45 15.00 1.85
CA LEU A 85 39.36 14.40 1.07
C LEU A 85 38.46 13.52 1.95
N THR A 86 39.02 12.69 2.83
CA THR A 86 38.24 11.92 3.81
C THR A 86 37.40 12.83 4.71
N GLU A 87 38.00 13.87 5.29
CA GLU A 87 37.30 14.82 6.18
C GLU A 87 36.19 15.62 5.47
N LEU A 88 36.33 15.83 4.16
CA LEU A 88 35.33 16.50 3.33
C LEU A 88 34.26 15.54 2.78
N GLY A 89 34.36 14.24 3.08
CA GLY A 89 33.44 13.23 2.56
C GLY A 89 33.69 12.84 1.10
N ALA A 90 34.84 13.18 0.52
CA ALA A 90 35.28 12.70 -0.79
C ALA A 90 35.99 11.34 -0.67
N THR A 91 35.40 10.43 0.09
CA THR A 91 35.98 9.16 0.55
C THR A 91 36.35 8.22 -0.59
N THR A 92 35.56 8.20 -1.67
CA THR A 92 35.85 7.34 -2.84
C THR A 92 37.17 7.77 -3.51
N ARG A 93 37.35 9.08 -3.72
CA ARG A 93 38.59 9.61 -4.28
C ARG A 93 39.76 9.49 -3.29
N ALA A 94 39.50 9.66 -2.00
CA ALA A 94 40.50 9.46 -0.96
C ALA A 94 41.03 8.01 -0.97
N ARG A 95 40.14 7.02 -1.11
CA ARG A 95 40.48 5.58 -1.20
C ARG A 95 41.31 5.24 -2.43
N GLU A 96 40.95 5.77 -3.60
CA GLU A 96 41.75 5.62 -4.82
C GLU A 96 43.18 6.16 -4.63
N LEU A 97 43.30 7.37 -4.09
CA LEU A 97 44.60 8.00 -3.87
C LEU A 97 45.40 7.33 -2.74
N ALA A 98 44.73 6.80 -1.73
CA ALA A 98 45.37 6.08 -0.62
C ALA A 98 46.08 4.80 -1.09
N ALA A 99 45.52 4.10 -2.08
CA ALA A 99 46.12 2.90 -2.66
C ALA A 99 47.46 3.15 -3.38
N GLU A 100 47.73 4.41 -3.76
CA GLU A 100 48.95 4.83 -4.45
C GLU A 100 50.05 5.38 -3.50
N LEU A 101 49.79 5.42 -2.18
CA LEU A 101 50.73 5.96 -1.20
C LEU A 101 51.91 5.02 -0.90
N ASP A 102 53.12 5.58 -0.82
CA ASP A 102 54.34 4.90 -0.36
C ASP A 102 55.11 5.77 0.66
N PRO A 103 55.16 5.39 1.96
CA PRO A 103 54.55 4.19 2.54
C PRO A 103 53.01 4.28 2.56
N PRO A 104 52.30 3.14 2.66
CA PRO A 104 50.84 3.12 2.79
C PRO A 104 50.38 3.83 4.07
N LEU A 105 49.08 4.14 4.14
CA LEU A 105 48.45 4.66 5.36
C LEU A 105 48.75 3.77 6.57
N SER A 106 48.81 4.38 7.76
CA SER A 106 48.80 3.60 8.99
C SER A 106 47.51 2.79 9.08
N GLU A 107 47.57 1.64 9.75
CA GLU A 107 46.40 0.76 9.92
C GLU A 107 45.18 1.50 10.49
N ALA A 108 45.39 2.37 11.49
CA ALA A 108 44.33 3.21 12.04
C ALA A 108 43.75 4.20 11.02
N ALA A 109 44.59 4.87 10.23
CA ALA A 109 44.13 5.82 9.21
C ALA A 109 43.41 5.11 8.05
N HIS A 110 43.86 3.90 7.70
CA HIS A 110 43.20 3.03 6.73
C HIS A 110 41.79 2.65 7.22
N PHE A 111 41.65 2.14 8.45
CA PHE A 111 40.33 1.81 8.98
C PHE A 111 39.41 3.03 9.12
N HIS A 112 39.93 4.20 9.50
CA HIS A 112 39.13 5.43 9.49
C HIS A 112 38.62 5.78 8.09
N LEU A 113 39.45 5.69 7.06
CA LEU A 113 39.04 5.92 5.68
C LEU A 113 37.98 4.92 5.21
N GLU A 114 38.17 3.63 5.50
CA GLU A 114 37.21 2.58 5.08
C GLU A 114 35.86 2.71 5.82
N THR A 115 35.86 3.00 7.12
CA THR A 115 34.62 3.25 7.89
C THR A 115 33.87 4.49 7.40
N ASP A 116 34.58 5.58 7.08
CA ASP A 116 33.95 6.77 6.49
C ASP A 116 33.45 6.53 5.06
N GLN A 117 34.14 5.69 4.27
CA GLN A 117 33.68 5.25 2.96
C GLN A 117 32.37 4.46 3.05
N VAL A 118 32.27 3.48 3.95
CA VAL A 118 31.02 2.73 4.18
C VAL A 118 29.90 3.64 4.64
N GLY A 119 30.14 4.54 5.60
CA GLY A 119 29.15 5.53 6.02
C GLY A 119 28.69 6.47 4.90
N HIS A 120 29.52 6.67 3.88
CA HIS A 120 29.15 7.40 2.67
C HIS A 120 28.33 6.56 1.70
N GLU A 121 28.70 5.29 1.50
CA GLU A 121 27.94 4.34 0.69
C GLU A 121 26.51 4.15 1.22
N ILE A 122 26.34 4.05 2.54
CA ILE A 122 25.01 3.97 3.20
C ILE A 122 24.19 5.24 2.90
N ARG A 123 24.80 6.43 2.98
CA ARG A 123 24.08 7.67 2.66
C ARG A 123 23.69 7.77 1.19
N TRP A 124 24.55 7.30 0.28
CA TRP A 124 24.24 7.25 -1.16
C TRP A 124 23.20 6.18 -1.51
N ALA A 125 23.17 5.06 -0.81
CA ALA A 125 22.18 4.00 -1.00
C ALA A 125 20.75 4.45 -0.70
N ASN A 126 20.57 5.53 0.07
CA ASN A 126 19.26 6.16 0.29
C ASN A 126 18.76 7.02 -0.89
N GLY A 127 19.63 7.29 -1.88
CA GLY A 127 19.29 8.03 -3.08
C GLY A 127 18.60 7.18 -4.14
N GLU A 128 18.37 7.77 -5.31
CA GLU A 128 17.84 7.01 -6.44
C GLU A 128 18.84 5.92 -6.89
N PRO A 129 18.38 4.68 -7.10
CA PRO A 129 19.25 3.60 -7.56
C PRO A 129 19.78 3.88 -8.97
N ALA A 130 21.02 3.46 -9.25
CA ALA A 130 21.60 3.65 -10.59
C ALA A 130 20.87 2.83 -11.67
N ASP A 131 20.38 1.65 -11.30
CA ASP A 131 19.49 0.81 -12.10
C ASP A 131 18.19 0.59 -11.33
N PRO A 132 17.05 1.19 -11.75
CA PRO A 132 15.76 1.00 -11.10
C PRO A 132 15.30 -0.47 -11.01
N ARG A 133 15.83 -1.37 -11.86
CA ARG A 133 15.53 -2.81 -11.80
C ARG A 133 16.39 -3.58 -10.80
N GLN A 134 17.35 -2.89 -10.17
CA GLN A 134 18.16 -3.41 -9.07
C GLN A 134 18.12 -2.41 -7.90
N PRO A 135 16.92 -2.13 -7.35
CA PRO A 135 16.69 -1.02 -6.43
C PRO A 135 17.48 -1.10 -5.12
N TYR A 136 18.01 -2.27 -4.76
CA TYR A 136 18.77 -2.50 -3.52
C TYR A 136 20.26 -2.76 -3.73
N ALA A 137 20.80 -2.67 -4.96
CA ALA A 137 22.18 -3.07 -5.24
C ALA A 137 23.23 -2.26 -4.46
N GLU A 138 23.03 -0.94 -4.35
CA GLU A 138 23.90 -0.05 -3.60
C GLU A 138 23.77 -0.29 -2.09
N ALA A 139 22.54 -0.49 -1.58
CA ALA A 139 22.30 -0.79 -0.17
C ALA A 139 22.88 -2.15 0.24
N ASP A 140 22.73 -3.18 -0.60
CA ASP A 140 23.31 -4.51 -0.37
C ASP A 140 24.85 -4.44 -0.35
N ARG A 141 25.46 -3.65 -1.25
CA ARG A 141 26.91 -3.42 -1.23
C ARG A 141 27.35 -2.78 0.08
N ALA A 142 26.64 -1.74 0.52
CA ALA A 142 26.93 -1.06 1.79
C ALA A 142 26.79 -2.02 2.99
N VAL A 143 25.80 -2.91 2.99
CA VAL A 143 25.65 -3.97 4.02
C VAL A 143 26.85 -4.91 4.03
N ASP A 144 27.31 -5.37 2.87
CA ASP A 144 28.42 -6.31 2.76
C ASP A 144 29.76 -5.68 3.15
N ASP A 145 29.99 -4.42 2.78
CA ASP A 145 31.19 -3.68 3.14
C ASP A 145 31.21 -3.34 4.64
N ALA A 146 30.09 -2.89 5.23
CA ALA A 146 29.95 -2.69 6.67
C ALA A 146 30.22 -3.98 7.47
N ARG A 147 29.68 -5.11 7.02
CA ARG A 147 29.92 -6.43 7.66
C ARG A 147 31.38 -6.81 7.66
N ARG A 148 32.05 -6.66 6.51
CA ARG A 148 33.47 -6.98 6.36
C ARG A 148 34.30 -6.22 7.39
N LEU A 149 34.00 -4.95 7.62
CA LEU A 149 34.66 -4.14 8.65
C LEU A 149 34.31 -4.63 10.07
N THR A 150 33.04 -4.91 10.36
CA THR A 150 32.64 -5.39 11.70
C THR A 150 33.26 -6.73 12.10
N ASP A 151 33.55 -7.60 11.11
CA ASP A 151 34.13 -8.92 11.31
C ASP A 151 35.67 -8.91 11.35
N ASP A 152 36.31 -7.82 10.90
CA ASP A 152 37.77 -7.70 10.92
C ASP A 152 38.28 -7.58 12.36
N ALA A 153 39.15 -8.50 12.80
CA ALA A 153 39.69 -8.54 14.16
C ALA A 153 40.62 -7.34 14.48
N SER A 154 41.18 -6.68 13.47
CA SER A 154 42.07 -5.53 13.64
C SER A 154 41.33 -4.19 13.77
N LEU A 155 40.02 -4.16 13.49
CA LEU A 155 39.19 -2.98 13.72
C LEU A 155 39.08 -2.67 15.22
N SER A 156 39.44 -1.44 15.58
CA SER A 156 39.38 -0.95 16.97
C SER A 156 37.96 -1.07 17.55
N GLY A 157 37.86 -1.23 18.87
CA GLY A 157 36.55 -1.45 19.54
C GLY A 157 35.54 -0.31 19.32
N ASP A 158 36.00 0.94 19.27
CA ASP A 158 35.12 2.10 19.06
C ASP A 158 34.62 2.17 17.61
N LEU A 159 35.50 1.96 16.62
CA LEU A 159 35.09 1.89 15.22
C LEU A 159 34.18 0.69 14.97
N ARG A 160 34.46 -0.47 15.56
CA ARG A 160 33.59 -1.64 15.46
C ARG A 160 32.19 -1.36 15.98
N ARG A 161 32.05 -0.64 17.09
CA ARG A 161 30.74 -0.25 17.63
C ARG A 161 30.00 0.69 16.66
N ARG A 162 30.68 1.68 16.08
CA ARG A 162 30.11 2.57 15.06
C ARG A 162 29.62 1.78 13.85
N GLU A 163 30.46 0.92 13.29
CA GLU A 163 30.10 0.10 12.12
C GLU A 163 28.94 -0.87 12.41
N GLN A 164 28.86 -1.41 13.63
CA GLN A 164 27.72 -2.23 14.03
C GLN A 164 26.39 -1.44 14.03
N LEU A 165 26.44 -0.16 14.37
CA LEU A 165 25.28 0.74 14.33
C LEU A 165 24.94 1.14 12.89
N ASP A 166 25.95 1.50 12.09
CA ASP A 166 25.78 1.89 10.69
C ASP A 166 25.26 0.70 9.85
N LEU A 167 25.68 -0.53 10.16
CA LEU A 167 25.12 -1.75 9.58
C LEU A 167 23.61 -1.90 9.81
N LEU A 168 23.07 -1.47 10.96
CA LEU A 168 21.61 -1.51 11.18
C LEU A 168 20.88 -0.58 10.21
N VAL A 169 21.44 0.60 9.95
CA VAL A 169 20.91 1.57 8.98
C VAL A 169 20.97 0.98 7.57
N ALA A 170 22.11 0.41 7.19
CA ALA A 170 22.30 -0.22 5.88
C ALA A 170 21.32 -1.39 5.66
N LEU A 171 21.06 -2.20 6.69
CA LEU A 171 20.12 -3.32 6.61
C LEU A 171 18.68 -2.87 6.37
N ASP A 172 18.25 -1.78 6.99
CA ASP A 172 16.91 -1.23 6.77
C ASP A 172 16.76 -0.71 5.32
N GLN A 173 17.71 0.09 4.84
CA GLN A 173 17.75 0.58 3.46
C GLN A 173 17.78 -0.55 2.42
N ALA A 174 18.46 -1.65 2.73
CA ALA A 174 18.50 -2.85 1.89
C ALA A 174 17.20 -3.69 1.92
N GLY A 175 16.17 -3.26 2.67
CA GLY A 175 14.92 -4.00 2.85
C GLY A 175 15.09 -5.27 3.69
N ARG A 176 16.16 -5.37 4.49
CA ARG A 176 16.53 -6.55 5.31
C ARG A 176 16.10 -6.39 6.76
N SER A 177 14.88 -5.90 6.97
CA SER A 177 14.33 -5.52 8.28
C SER A 177 14.35 -6.67 9.31
N ALA A 178 14.16 -7.92 8.87
CA ALA A 178 14.22 -9.08 9.77
C ALA A 178 15.60 -9.25 10.43
N GLU A 179 16.67 -9.00 9.67
CA GLU A 179 18.03 -9.08 10.20
C GLU A 179 18.36 -7.87 11.06
N ALA A 180 17.94 -6.66 10.66
CA ALA A 180 18.11 -5.46 11.48
C ALA A 180 17.48 -5.63 12.86
N VAL A 181 16.22 -6.12 12.91
CA VAL A 181 15.50 -6.38 14.16
C VAL A 181 16.16 -7.49 14.98
N GLN A 182 16.66 -8.55 14.35
CA GLN A 182 17.39 -9.61 15.07
C GLN A 182 18.65 -9.08 15.77
N ARG A 183 19.44 -8.24 15.07
CA ARG A 183 20.65 -7.62 15.62
C ARG A 183 20.31 -6.63 16.73
N TYR A 184 19.25 -5.83 16.55
CA TYR A 184 18.75 -4.96 17.59
C TYR A 184 18.34 -5.73 18.85
N ASP A 185 17.58 -6.82 18.72
CA ASP A 185 17.14 -7.61 19.86
C ASP A 185 18.33 -8.19 20.66
N ALA A 186 19.47 -8.45 20.01
CA ALA A 186 20.70 -8.81 20.69
C ALA A 186 21.32 -7.60 21.43
N MET A 187 21.50 -6.47 20.75
CA MET A 187 22.03 -5.24 21.37
C MET A 187 21.19 -4.74 22.55
N LYS A 188 19.86 -4.88 22.46
CA LYS A 188 18.93 -4.52 23.54
C LYS A 188 19.14 -5.37 24.78
N LYS A 189 19.41 -6.68 24.64
CA LYS A 189 19.73 -7.57 25.77
C LYS A 189 21.03 -7.18 26.45
N ASP A 190 21.99 -6.67 25.68
CA ASP A 190 23.28 -6.20 26.17
C ASP A 190 23.21 -4.77 26.77
N GLY A 191 22.03 -4.15 26.77
CA GLY A 191 21.82 -2.82 27.35
C GLY A 191 22.42 -1.68 26.53
N VAL A 192 22.66 -1.89 25.24
CA VAL A 192 23.22 -0.87 24.35
C VAL A 192 22.19 0.26 24.14
N THR A 193 22.61 1.50 24.39
CA THR A 193 21.81 2.69 24.08
C THR A 193 22.05 3.10 22.64
N LEU A 194 20.98 3.21 21.85
CA LEU A 194 21.06 3.61 20.44
C LEU A 194 20.99 5.13 20.28
N PRO A 195 21.77 5.71 19.34
CA PRO A 195 21.63 7.10 18.94
C PRO A 195 20.42 7.31 18.02
N ALA A 196 19.90 8.54 17.96
CA ALA A 196 18.67 8.87 17.25
C ALA A 196 18.68 8.46 15.75
N TYR A 197 19.83 8.59 15.08
CA TYR A 197 19.98 8.25 13.66
C TYR A 197 19.83 6.75 13.36
N VAL A 198 20.06 5.88 14.35
CA VAL A 198 19.89 4.41 14.24
C VAL A 198 18.48 4.01 14.65
N GLU A 199 17.91 4.72 15.62
CA GLU A 199 16.56 4.43 16.12
C GLU A 199 15.49 4.63 15.06
N ARG A 200 15.65 5.60 14.13
CA ARG A 200 14.68 5.84 13.05
C ARG A 200 14.53 4.65 12.09
N PRO A 201 15.59 4.22 11.35
CA PRO A 201 15.48 3.09 10.44
C PRO A 201 15.13 1.79 11.17
N LEU A 202 15.55 1.63 12.42
CA LEU A 202 15.16 0.46 13.19
C LEU A 202 13.68 0.48 13.59
N ALA A 203 13.10 1.66 13.87
CA ALA A 203 11.68 1.79 14.10
C ALA A 203 10.86 1.46 12.84
N ASP A 204 11.35 1.83 11.65
CA ASP A 204 10.78 1.40 10.37
C ASP A 204 10.87 -0.13 10.22
N ALA A 205 12.04 -0.72 10.45
CA ALA A 205 12.23 -2.17 10.41
C ALA A 205 11.30 -2.91 11.38
N LEU A 206 11.08 -2.38 12.60
CA LEU A 206 10.14 -2.92 13.57
C LEU A 206 8.70 -2.89 13.03
N LEU A 207 8.32 -1.83 12.31
CA LEU A 207 6.99 -1.72 11.69
C LEU A 207 6.80 -2.75 10.58
N VAL A 208 7.82 -2.97 9.73
CA VAL A 208 7.83 -4.02 8.70
C VAL A 208 7.71 -5.41 9.35
N GLN A 209 8.40 -5.63 10.48
CA GLN A 209 8.34 -6.87 11.26
C GLN A 209 7.11 -6.97 12.19
N ARG A 210 6.08 -6.13 11.98
CA ARG A 210 4.80 -6.17 12.69
C ARG A 210 4.91 -5.98 14.21
N ARG A 211 5.83 -5.12 14.66
CA ARG A 211 6.02 -4.66 16.05
C ARG A 211 5.65 -3.16 16.21
N PRO A 212 4.41 -2.73 15.86
CA PRO A 212 4.08 -1.31 15.74
C PRO A 212 4.12 -0.53 17.06
N ALA A 213 3.77 -1.17 18.19
CA ALA A 213 3.84 -0.50 19.50
C ALA A 213 5.28 -0.17 19.91
N GLU A 214 6.24 -1.05 19.61
CA GLU A 214 7.66 -0.82 19.89
C GLU A 214 8.27 0.17 18.90
N SER A 215 7.87 0.10 17.63
CA SER A 215 8.20 1.10 16.61
C SER A 215 7.77 2.51 17.05
N ALA A 216 6.53 2.66 17.55
CA ALA A 216 6.02 3.95 18.04
C ALA A 216 6.87 4.51 19.19
N THR A 217 7.19 3.70 20.20
CA THR A 217 8.07 4.13 21.30
C THR A 217 9.45 4.53 20.79
N MET A 218 10.03 3.78 19.86
CA MET A 218 11.37 4.07 19.33
C MET A 218 11.41 5.36 18.50
N PHE A 219 10.35 5.65 17.72
CA PHE A 219 10.21 6.93 17.04
C PHE A 219 10.03 8.09 18.03
N GLU A 220 9.20 7.93 19.07
CA GLU A 220 9.03 8.94 20.13
C GLU A 220 10.39 9.26 20.79
N ASP A 221 11.17 8.24 21.15
CA ASP A 221 12.49 8.38 21.75
C ASP A 221 13.50 9.07 20.81
N SER A 222 13.54 8.66 19.54
CA SER A 222 14.42 9.28 18.54
C SER A 222 14.13 10.76 18.33
N ILE A 223 12.84 11.13 18.24
CA ILE A 223 12.40 12.53 18.10
C ILE A 223 12.68 13.33 19.37
N ALA A 224 12.59 12.73 20.55
CA ALA A 224 12.93 13.39 21.80
C ALA A 224 14.44 13.71 21.90
N LYS A 225 15.30 12.81 21.41
CA LYS A 225 16.76 13.00 21.36
C LYS A 225 17.18 14.01 20.30
N ASP A 226 16.50 14.01 19.16
CA ASP A 226 16.74 14.95 18.06
C ASP A 226 15.40 15.46 17.51
N PRO A 227 14.93 16.65 17.98
CA PRO A 227 13.63 17.20 17.62
C PRO A 227 13.59 17.86 16.23
N GLY A 228 14.73 17.99 15.54
CA GLY A 228 14.89 18.70 14.28
C GLY A 228 15.22 20.20 14.43
N PRO A 229 15.24 20.97 13.33
CA PRO A 229 14.82 20.59 11.98
C PRO A 229 15.75 19.57 11.32
N TYR A 230 15.19 18.69 10.51
CA TYR A 230 15.93 17.68 9.75
C TYR A 230 16.28 18.21 8.36
N ASP A 231 17.40 17.75 7.78
CA ASP A 231 17.83 18.15 6.44
C ASP A 231 16.82 17.70 5.37
N ALA A 232 16.63 18.43 4.27
CA ALA A 232 15.67 18.06 3.23
C ALA A 232 15.88 16.65 2.65
N ALA A 233 17.10 16.10 2.72
CA ALA A 233 17.43 14.74 2.29
C ALA A 233 17.12 13.65 3.33
N GLU A 234 16.78 14.00 4.57
CA GLU A 234 16.43 13.05 5.63
C GLU A 234 14.92 12.77 5.68
N SER A 235 14.52 11.53 5.95
CA SER A 235 13.12 11.18 6.19
C SER A 235 12.58 11.89 7.43
N GLU A 236 11.33 12.39 7.37
CA GLU A 236 10.64 12.96 8.53
C GLU A 236 10.13 11.84 9.46
N PRO A 237 10.73 11.64 10.66
CA PRO A 237 10.39 10.51 11.53
C PRO A 237 8.95 10.57 12.06
N ARG A 238 8.31 11.75 12.05
CA ARG A 238 6.89 11.88 12.43
C ARG A 238 5.93 11.20 11.46
N ILE A 239 6.34 10.97 10.20
CA ILE A 239 5.57 10.19 9.23
C ILE A 239 5.62 8.70 9.61
N GLY A 240 6.80 8.16 9.90
CA GLY A 240 6.95 6.78 10.42
C GLY A 240 6.18 6.57 11.72
N LEU A 241 6.27 7.54 12.66
CA LEU A 241 5.51 7.53 13.91
C LEU A 241 3.98 7.51 13.68
N MET A 242 3.48 8.26 12.70
CA MET A 242 2.06 8.23 12.33
C MET A 242 1.64 6.81 11.92
N TYR A 243 2.40 6.13 11.06
CA TYR A 243 2.10 4.75 10.67
C TYR A 243 2.20 3.78 11.86
N ALA A 244 3.20 3.94 12.72
CA ALA A 244 3.33 3.12 13.93
C ALA A 244 2.14 3.31 14.90
N TYR A 245 1.63 4.54 15.05
CA TYR A 245 0.40 4.79 15.79
C TYR A 245 -0.83 4.19 15.11
N LEU A 246 -0.94 4.27 13.78
CA LEU A 246 -2.04 3.68 13.04
C LEU A 246 -2.09 2.17 13.24
N GLU A 247 -0.97 1.47 13.01
CA GLU A 247 -0.85 0.01 13.14
C GLU A 247 -0.95 -0.49 14.59
N SER A 248 -0.76 0.40 15.58
CA SER A 248 -1.02 0.12 17.00
C SER A 248 -2.41 0.57 17.47
N ASN A 249 -3.33 0.88 16.55
CA ASN A 249 -4.71 1.32 16.80
C ASN A 249 -4.82 2.60 17.65
N GLN A 250 -3.79 3.46 17.58
CA GLN A 250 -3.73 4.78 18.21
C GLN A 250 -4.09 5.88 17.20
N THR A 251 -5.19 5.71 16.44
CA THR A 251 -5.54 6.57 15.30
C THR A 251 -5.60 8.06 15.63
N ARG A 252 -6.10 8.43 16.82
CA ARG A 252 -6.12 9.83 17.26
C ARG A 252 -4.72 10.44 17.32
N LYS A 253 -3.74 9.68 17.82
CA LYS A 253 -2.35 10.13 17.86
C LYS A 253 -1.79 10.23 16.45
N ALA A 254 -2.07 9.25 15.59
CA ALA A 254 -1.67 9.29 14.18
C ALA A 254 -2.15 10.58 13.49
N PHE A 255 -3.44 10.90 13.60
CA PHE A 255 -4.02 12.13 13.04
C PHE A 255 -3.38 13.38 13.64
N THR A 256 -3.26 13.44 14.97
CA THR A 256 -2.66 14.60 15.65
C THR A 256 -1.23 14.84 15.19
N THR A 257 -0.42 13.78 15.09
CA THR A 257 0.98 13.85 14.65
C THR A 257 1.09 14.41 13.24
N ILE A 258 0.35 13.84 12.28
CA ILE A 258 0.50 14.22 10.87
C ILE A 258 -0.16 15.55 10.54
N ASP A 259 -1.33 15.85 11.10
CA ASP A 259 -1.99 17.14 10.89
C ASP A 259 -1.18 18.28 11.53
N THR A 260 -0.52 18.04 12.67
CA THR A 260 0.39 19.03 13.30
C THR A 260 1.63 19.25 12.44
N LEU A 261 2.24 18.18 11.91
CA LEU A 261 3.38 18.28 11.01
C LEU A 261 3.00 19.07 9.74
N ALA A 262 1.92 18.68 9.08
CA ALA A 262 1.43 19.34 7.87
C ALA A 262 1.16 20.83 8.12
N ALA A 263 0.52 21.19 9.22
CA ALA A 263 0.27 22.59 9.57
C ALA A 263 1.54 23.40 9.86
N LYS A 264 2.59 22.77 10.41
CA LYS A 264 3.85 23.42 10.78
C LYS A 264 4.78 23.64 9.60
N GLU A 265 4.80 22.74 8.62
CA GLU A 265 5.69 22.82 7.47
C GLU A 265 5.33 24.03 6.58
N PRO A 266 6.28 24.95 6.30
CA PRO A 266 6.03 26.06 5.39
C PRO A 266 5.95 25.57 3.95
N ALA A 267 5.09 26.18 3.12
CA ALA A 267 5.01 25.84 1.69
C ALA A 267 6.30 26.18 0.91
N TRP A 268 7.05 27.18 1.38
CA TRP A 268 8.25 27.69 0.73
C TRP A 268 9.41 27.77 1.72
N ILE A 269 10.58 27.30 1.31
CA ILE A 269 11.83 27.40 2.08
C ILE A 269 12.82 28.34 1.39
N ARG A 270 13.71 28.94 2.19
CA ARG A 270 14.78 29.82 1.72
C ARG A 270 16.10 29.08 1.81
N VAL A 271 16.72 28.81 0.67
CA VAL A 271 18.05 28.17 0.59
C VAL A 271 19.12 29.26 0.42
N PRO A 272 20.17 29.28 1.25
CA PRO A 272 21.29 30.22 1.09
C PRO A 272 21.86 30.18 -0.33
N GLY A 273 22.06 31.36 -0.93
CA GLY A 273 22.55 31.48 -2.31
C GLY A 273 21.45 31.44 -3.39
N ILE A 274 20.22 31.02 -3.06
CA ILE A 274 19.09 31.04 -4.00
C ILE A 274 18.23 32.30 -3.76
N ARG A 275 18.04 33.10 -4.81
CA ARG A 275 17.33 34.39 -4.72
C ARG A 275 15.83 34.25 -4.44
N LEU A 276 15.20 33.25 -5.05
CA LEU A 276 13.77 32.97 -4.91
C LEU A 276 13.55 31.85 -3.86
N PRO A 277 12.46 31.89 -3.09
CA PRO A 277 12.06 30.73 -2.30
C PRO A 277 11.88 29.52 -3.21
N VAL A 278 12.22 28.34 -2.71
CA VAL A 278 11.97 27.06 -3.38
C VAL A 278 10.83 26.34 -2.67
N GLN A 279 10.11 25.50 -3.41
CA GLN A 279 9.03 24.70 -2.85
C GLN A 279 9.56 23.75 -1.77
N ASN A 280 8.78 23.52 -0.71
CA ASN A 280 9.14 22.61 0.36
C ASN A 280 8.55 21.21 0.08
N PRO A 281 9.35 20.20 -0.32
CA PRO A 281 8.84 18.85 -0.53
C PRO A 281 8.24 18.25 0.75
N ARG A 282 8.77 18.58 1.94
CA ARG A 282 8.25 18.09 3.23
C ARG A 282 6.81 18.52 3.49
N LYS A 283 6.41 19.70 3.00
CA LYS A 283 5.02 20.15 3.10
C LYS A 283 4.10 19.26 2.28
N VAL A 284 4.52 18.90 1.08
CA VAL A 284 3.76 17.98 0.20
C VAL A 284 3.67 16.60 0.85
N ASP A 285 4.80 16.05 1.34
CA ASP A 285 4.82 14.74 1.99
C ASP A 285 3.90 14.68 3.22
N ALA A 286 3.91 15.72 4.06
CA ALA A 286 3.07 15.78 5.25
C ALA A 286 1.58 15.89 4.91
N GLU A 287 1.20 16.72 3.92
CA GLU A 287 -0.19 16.86 3.47
C GLU A 287 -0.71 15.57 2.80
N LEU A 288 0.14 14.91 1.99
CA LEU A 288 -0.18 13.62 1.39
C LEU A 288 -0.41 12.55 2.45
N ASN A 289 0.49 12.41 3.42
CA ASN A 289 0.31 11.43 4.48
C ASN A 289 -0.89 11.76 5.40
N ALA A 290 -1.24 13.04 5.54
CA ALA A 290 -2.48 13.44 6.23
C ALA A 290 -3.74 13.02 5.47
N ALA A 291 -3.71 12.94 4.13
CA ALA A 291 -4.80 12.36 3.35
C ALA A 291 -4.79 10.82 3.41
N VAL A 292 -3.63 10.20 3.20
CA VAL A 292 -3.45 8.74 3.18
C VAL A 292 -3.91 8.10 4.49
N VAL A 293 -3.57 8.66 5.65
CA VAL A 293 -4.01 8.10 6.95
C VAL A 293 -5.54 8.05 7.10
N ARG A 294 -6.28 8.91 6.40
CA ARG A 294 -7.75 8.94 6.40
C ARG A 294 -8.33 7.86 5.50
N GLU A 295 -7.71 7.61 4.35
CA GLU A 295 -8.06 6.49 3.47
C GLU A 295 -7.92 5.16 4.23
N TYR A 296 -6.79 4.94 4.91
CA TYR A 296 -6.53 3.72 5.70
C TYR A 296 -7.56 3.39 6.78
N VAL A 297 -8.29 4.40 7.29
CA VAL A 297 -9.33 4.22 8.33
C VAL A 297 -10.75 4.40 7.78
N ASN A 298 -10.92 4.17 6.47
CA ASN A 298 -12.19 4.19 5.75
C ASN A 298 -12.88 5.57 5.78
N MET A 299 -12.08 6.63 5.61
CA MET A 299 -12.54 8.02 5.49
C MET A 299 -12.16 8.64 4.12
N PRO A 300 -12.49 8.00 2.99
CA PRO A 300 -12.03 8.44 1.67
C PRO A 300 -12.61 9.79 1.22
N ALA A 301 -13.79 10.21 1.73
CA ALA A 301 -14.29 11.57 1.50
C ALA A 301 -13.33 12.65 2.02
N GLU A 302 -12.85 12.52 3.25
CA GLU A 302 -11.92 13.51 3.84
C GLU A 302 -10.54 13.46 3.17
N ALA A 303 -10.08 12.27 2.77
CA ALA A 303 -8.85 12.13 1.99
C ALA A 303 -8.98 12.85 0.63
N TYR A 304 -10.11 12.68 -0.05
CA TYR A 304 -10.38 13.31 -1.35
C TYR A 304 -10.42 14.84 -1.24
N ASP A 305 -11.10 15.37 -0.24
CA ASP A 305 -11.19 16.81 -0.01
C ASP A 305 -9.82 17.46 0.27
N ARG A 306 -8.86 16.68 0.78
CA ARG A 306 -7.46 17.11 0.97
C ARG A 306 -6.63 17.00 -0.31
N LEU A 307 -6.84 15.95 -1.11
CA LEU A 307 -6.02 15.65 -2.30
C LEU A 307 -6.41 16.50 -3.53
N VAL A 308 -7.69 16.84 -3.69
CA VAL A 308 -8.15 17.62 -4.85
C VAL A 308 -7.47 19.00 -4.94
N PRO A 309 -7.38 19.81 -3.87
CA PRO A 309 -6.64 21.07 -3.90
C PRO A 309 -5.16 20.89 -4.27
N LEU A 310 -4.50 19.85 -3.73
CA LEU A 310 -3.10 19.55 -4.04
C LEU A 310 -2.91 19.19 -5.51
N SER A 311 -3.82 18.37 -6.07
CA SER A 311 -3.80 17.98 -7.49
C SER A 311 -4.04 19.19 -8.40
N ASN A 312 -4.91 20.13 -8.01
CA ASN A 312 -5.12 21.37 -8.77
C ASN A 312 -3.90 22.31 -8.74
N GLU A 313 -3.19 22.39 -7.61
CA GLU A 313 -1.99 23.22 -7.46
C GLU A 313 -0.77 22.59 -8.14
N ALA A 314 -0.64 21.27 -8.09
CA ALA A 314 0.47 20.51 -8.64
C ALA A 314 0.01 19.34 -9.53
N PRO A 315 -0.64 19.61 -10.69
CA PRO A 315 -1.25 18.57 -11.53
C PRO A 315 -0.25 17.61 -12.20
N ALA A 316 1.05 17.96 -12.16
CA ALA A 316 2.16 17.16 -12.67
C ALA A 316 2.98 16.48 -11.55
N ASN A 317 2.47 16.45 -10.31
CA ASN A 317 3.08 15.65 -9.24
C ASN A 317 2.51 14.22 -9.28
N ALA A 318 3.36 13.24 -9.62
CA ALA A 318 2.98 11.84 -9.77
C ALA A 318 2.39 11.24 -8.47
N GLN A 319 3.00 11.55 -7.32
CA GLN A 319 2.56 11.03 -6.03
C GLN A 319 1.17 11.56 -5.63
N VAL A 320 0.90 12.84 -5.85
CA VAL A 320 -0.42 13.44 -5.60
C VAL A 320 -1.49 12.80 -6.49
N ARG A 321 -1.19 12.62 -7.79
CA ARG A 321 -2.07 11.93 -8.74
C ARG A 321 -2.35 10.50 -8.32
N ARG A 322 -1.32 9.77 -7.90
CA ARG A 322 -1.45 8.40 -7.42
C ARG A 322 -2.37 8.30 -6.20
N GLU A 323 -2.13 9.10 -5.16
CA GLU A 323 -2.96 9.04 -3.94
C GLU A 323 -4.40 9.51 -4.20
N LEU A 324 -4.59 10.46 -5.12
CA LEU A 324 -5.92 10.86 -5.58
C LEU A 324 -6.64 9.68 -6.25
N GLY A 325 -5.99 9.01 -7.20
CA GLY A 325 -6.56 7.84 -7.87
C GLY A 325 -6.89 6.69 -6.92
N MET A 326 -6.00 6.37 -5.97
CA MET A 326 -6.28 5.37 -4.92
C MET A 326 -7.50 5.76 -4.07
N THR A 327 -7.62 7.05 -3.72
CA THR A 327 -8.77 7.55 -2.97
C THR A 327 -10.06 7.48 -3.78
N GLU A 328 -10.03 7.83 -5.07
CA GLU A 328 -11.18 7.72 -5.98
C GLU A 328 -11.66 6.28 -6.11
N LEU A 329 -10.73 5.32 -6.16
CA LEU A 329 -11.05 3.89 -6.13
C LEU A 329 -11.80 3.52 -4.85
N ALA A 330 -11.31 3.97 -3.68
CA ALA A 330 -11.98 3.75 -2.39
C ALA A 330 -13.37 4.39 -2.31
N ARG A 331 -13.60 5.51 -3.01
CA ARG A 331 -14.92 6.15 -3.14
C ARG A 331 -15.88 5.39 -4.06
N GLY A 332 -15.36 4.46 -4.87
CA GLY A 332 -16.10 3.65 -5.82
C GLY A 332 -16.10 4.21 -7.25
N TRP A 333 -15.06 4.96 -7.63
CA TRP A 333 -14.91 5.56 -8.95
C TRP A 333 -13.71 4.98 -9.72
N PRO A 334 -13.77 3.69 -10.10
CA PRO A 334 -12.61 3.01 -10.67
C PRO A 334 -12.16 3.55 -12.02
N ARG A 335 -13.05 4.13 -12.86
CA ARG A 335 -12.64 4.73 -14.14
C ARG A 335 -11.98 6.09 -13.95
N LEU A 336 -12.42 6.87 -12.96
CA LEU A 336 -11.74 8.11 -12.60
C LEU A 336 -10.35 7.79 -12.01
N ALA A 337 -10.30 6.85 -11.08
CA ALA A 337 -9.06 6.36 -10.48
C ALA A 337 -8.04 5.91 -11.54
N GLU A 338 -8.48 5.10 -12.51
CA GLU A 338 -7.63 4.63 -13.62
C GLU A 338 -6.99 5.81 -14.39
N GLN A 339 -7.71 6.92 -14.60
CA GLN A 339 -7.15 8.09 -15.29
C GLN A 339 -6.03 8.74 -14.49
N ASP A 340 -6.26 9.02 -13.21
CA ASP A 340 -5.26 9.64 -12.34
C ASP A 340 -4.05 8.73 -12.10
N LEU A 341 -4.27 7.42 -12.00
CA LEU A 341 -3.20 6.41 -11.87
C LEU A 341 -2.37 6.28 -13.15
N ASN A 342 -3.00 6.31 -14.33
CA ASN A 342 -2.28 6.33 -15.61
C ASN A 342 -1.46 7.61 -15.80
N ILE A 343 -1.99 8.76 -15.36
CA ILE A 343 -1.23 10.01 -15.35
C ILE A 343 -0.03 9.91 -14.42
N ALA A 344 -0.22 9.38 -13.19
CA ALA A 344 0.86 9.18 -12.24
C ALA A 344 1.99 8.29 -12.83
N GLY A 345 1.65 7.13 -13.38
CA GLY A 345 2.62 6.22 -13.99
C GLY A 345 3.33 6.79 -15.24
N THR A 346 2.69 7.73 -15.95
CA THR A 346 3.32 8.45 -17.07
C THR A 346 4.26 9.56 -16.59
N LEU A 347 3.92 10.23 -15.48
CA LEU A 347 4.74 11.29 -14.89
C LEU A 347 5.99 10.75 -14.21
N ASP A 348 5.89 9.58 -13.59
CA ASP A 348 7.01 8.86 -12.98
C ASP A 348 6.89 7.34 -13.22
N GLU A 349 7.63 6.85 -14.21
CA GLU A 349 7.69 5.43 -14.57
C GLU A 349 8.32 4.55 -13.46
N ARG A 350 8.85 5.15 -12.39
CA ARG A 350 9.44 4.46 -11.24
C ARG A 350 8.49 4.38 -10.04
N ASP A 351 7.32 5.04 -10.09
CA ASP A 351 6.35 5.00 -8.99
C ASP A 351 5.70 3.61 -8.90
N VAL A 352 6.27 2.76 -8.05
CA VAL A 352 5.77 1.41 -7.73
C VAL A 352 4.29 1.44 -7.34
N GLY A 353 3.86 2.47 -6.60
CA GLY A 353 2.49 2.58 -6.16
C GLY A 353 1.52 2.88 -7.31
N ALA A 354 1.98 3.51 -8.39
CA ALA A 354 1.14 3.81 -9.55
C ALA A 354 0.77 2.52 -10.27
N TYR A 355 1.73 1.61 -10.48
CA TYR A 355 1.48 0.28 -11.06
C TYR A 355 0.58 -0.60 -10.18
N ILE A 356 0.76 -0.57 -8.85
CA ILE A 356 -0.16 -1.26 -7.92
C ILE A 356 -1.58 -0.69 -8.07
N GLY A 357 -1.72 0.64 -8.10
CA GLY A 357 -3.03 1.27 -8.26
C GLY A 357 -3.66 0.99 -9.63
N GLN A 358 -2.89 1.00 -10.71
CA GLN A 358 -3.37 0.63 -12.05
C GLN A 358 -3.89 -0.81 -12.06
N ALA A 359 -3.17 -1.74 -11.43
CA ALA A 359 -3.63 -3.11 -11.24
C ALA A 359 -4.95 -3.17 -10.44
N ASP A 360 -5.06 -2.41 -9.34
CA ASP A 360 -6.28 -2.39 -8.52
C ASP A 360 -7.49 -1.77 -9.24
N ALA A 361 -7.29 -0.70 -10.02
CA ALA A 361 -8.33 -0.10 -10.85
C ALA A 361 -8.79 -1.06 -11.96
N ALA A 362 -7.85 -1.73 -12.62
CA ALA A 362 -8.12 -2.73 -13.65
C ALA A 362 -8.93 -3.91 -13.08
N ARG A 363 -8.55 -4.42 -11.89
CA ARG A 363 -9.29 -5.46 -11.15
C ARG A 363 -10.71 -5.01 -10.82
N ALA A 364 -10.89 -3.79 -10.29
CA ALA A 364 -12.21 -3.23 -9.99
C ALA A 364 -13.09 -3.02 -11.23
N LEU A 365 -12.48 -2.92 -12.41
CA LEU A 365 -13.16 -2.83 -13.70
C LEU A 365 -13.34 -4.18 -14.39
N TYR A 366 -12.93 -5.31 -13.81
CA TYR A 366 -12.93 -6.62 -14.49
C TYR A 366 -12.12 -6.61 -15.81
N ASP A 367 -11.07 -5.79 -15.86
CA ASP A 367 -10.18 -5.59 -17.01
C ASP A 367 -8.81 -6.20 -16.72
N TYR A 368 -8.76 -7.53 -16.65
CA TYR A 368 -7.63 -8.24 -16.05
C TYR A 368 -6.38 -8.34 -16.95
N GLN A 369 -6.41 -7.80 -18.16
CA GLN A 369 -5.40 -8.05 -19.19
C GLN A 369 -3.98 -7.64 -18.75
N ASP A 370 -3.86 -6.46 -18.13
CA ASP A 370 -2.56 -5.84 -17.85
C ASP A 370 -2.17 -5.92 -16.35
N VAL A 371 -2.97 -6.63 -15.53
CA VAL A 371 -2.75 -6.75 -14.08
C VAL A 371 -1.42 -7.44 -13.77
N ASP A 372 -1.13 -8.57 -14.43
CA ASP A 372 0.12 -9.31 -14.24
C ASP A 372 1.33 -8.48 -14.69
N GLU A 373 1.21 -7.71 -15.77
CA GLU A 373 2.29 -6.85 -16.28
C GLU A 373 2.59 -5.70 -15.31
N ASN A 374 1.57 -4.99 -14.85
CA ASN A 374 1.73 -3.91 -13.88
C ASN A 374 2.38 -4.40 -12.58
N LEU A 375 1.93 -5.54 -12.04
CA LEU A 375 2.53 -6.11 -10.83
C LEU A 375 3.95 -6.63 -11.07
N ALA A 376 4.26 -7.17 -12.25
CA ALA A 376 5.62 -7.55 -12.60
C ALA A 376 6.57 -6.34 -12.69
N ILE A 377 6.11 -5.20 -13.23
CA ILE A 377 6.87 -3.96 -13.24
C ILE A 377 7.10 -3.48 -11.80
N ALA A 378 6.03 -3.40 -10.98
CA ALA A 378 6.12 -3.02 -9.58
C ALA A 378 7.14 -3.87 -8.80
N ARG A 379 7.14 -5.19 -9.04
CA ARG A 379 8.12 -6.12 -8.46
C ARG A 379 9.54 -5.91 -8.96
N SER A 380 9.72 -5.62 -10.24
CA SER A 380 11.06 -5.32 -10.77
C SER A 380 11.67 -4.05 -10.17
N LEU A 381 10.82 -3.08 -9.80
CA LEU A 381 11.21 -1.82 -9.21
C LEU A 381 11.36 -1.88 -7.68
N ALA A 382 10.77 -2.87 -7.01
CA ALA A 382 10.83 -3.02 -5.55
C ALA A 382 10.53 -4.46 -5.06
N ASP A 383 11.45 -5.39 -5.29
CA ASP A 383 11.28 -6.83 -5.03
C ASP A 383 11.26 -7.22 -3.53
N ARG A 384 11.62 -6.29 -2.63
CA ARG A 384 11.60 -6.47 -1.16
C ARG A 384 10.56 -5.57 -0.47
N ASN A 385 9.62 -5.00 -1.22
CA ASN A 385 8.58 -4.13 -0.68
C ASN A 385 7.32 -4.89 -0.31
N GLY A 386 6.93 -4.85 0.97
CA GLY A 386 5.74 -5.55 1.48
C GLY A 386 4.40 -5.06 0.90
N ARG A 387 4.33 -3.87 0.27
CA ARG A 387 3.14 -3.45 -0.49
C ARG A 387 3.01 -4.22 -1.81
N VAL A 388 4.12 -4.42 -2.52
CA VAL A 388 4.15 -5.21 -3.76
C VAL A 388 3.80 -6.66 -3.47
N GLU A 389 4.42 -7.26 -2.45
CA GLU A 389 4.14 -8.64 -2.05
C GLU A 389 2.66 -8.83 -1.72
N ARG A 390 2.04 -7.90 -0.98
CA ARG A 390 0.60 -7.97 -0.65
C ARG A 390 -0.30 -7.80 -1.88
N ALA A 391 0.07 -6.94 -2.83
CA ALA A 391 -0.66 -6.76 -4.08
C ALA A 391 -0.60 -8.03 -4.94
N GLU A 392 0.59 -8.64 -5.11
CA GLU A 392 0.76 -9.94 -5.79
C GLU A 392 -0.05 -11.03 -5.09
N GLN A 393 0.07 -11.16 -3.76
CA GLN A 393 -0.69 -12.16 -3.01
C GLN A 393 -2.21 -11.95 -3.12
N SER A 394 -2.68 -10.69 -3.18
CA SER A 394 -4.09 -10.40 -3.41
C SER A 394 -4.54 -10.82 -4.80
N TRP A 395 -3.72 -10.56 -5.81
CA TRP A 395 -4.04 -10.95 -7.17
C TRP A 395 -3.99 -12.47 -7.37
N GLU A 396 -3.03 -13.17 -6.76
CA GLU A 396 -2.98 -14.64 -6.79
C GLU A 396 -4.18 -15.29 -6.09
N ARG A 397 -4.67 -14.69 -4.99
CA ARG A 397 -5.92 -15.15 -4.35
C ARG A 397 -7.12 -14.91 -5.25
N GLU A 398 -7.25 -13.71 -5.81
CA GLU A 398 -8.34 -13.37 -6.71
C GLU A 398 -8.32 -14.31 -7.91
N LYS A 399 -7.20 -14.48 -8.62
CA LYS A 399 -7.05 -15.46 -9.72
C LYS A 399 -7.31 -16.90 -9.31
N GLY A 400 -7.09 -17.25 -8.06
CA GLY A 400 -7.19 -18.60 -7.52
C GLY A 400 -8.61 -19.13 -7.39
N TRP A 401 -8.75 -20.24 -6.67
CA TRP A 401 -10.06 -20.81 -6.32
C TRP A 401 -10.81 -19.89 -5.37
N GLN A 402 -12.09 -19.63 -5.66
CA GLN A 402 -12.98 -18.88 -4.78
C GLN A 402 -14.07 -19.78 -4.21
N PHE A 403 -14.46 -19.54 -2.97
CA PHE A 403 -15.45 -20.34 -2.27
C PHE A 403 -16.33 -19.52 -1.35
N ASP A 404 -17.63 -19.73 -1.46
CA ASP A 404 -18.65 -19.06 -0.66
C ASP A 404 -19.60 -20.08 -0.05
N ILE A 405 -19.85 -19.97 1.26
CA ILE A 405 -20.98 -20.61 1.94
C ILE A 405 -21.81 -19.54 2.63
N THR A 406 -23.10 -19.57 2.40
CA THR A 406 -24.07 -18.85 3.22
C THR A 406 -25.07 -19.87 3.76
N THR A 407 -25.41 -19.75 5.04
CA THR A 407 -26.48 -20.56 5.64
C THR A 407 -27.28 -19.72 6.60
N GLU A 408 -28.59 -19.90 6.56
CA GLU A 408 -29.54 -19.30 7.49
C GLU A 408 -30.46 -20.38 8.05
N ARG A 409 -30.85 -20.21 9.30
CA ARG A 409 -31.82 -21.03 10.01
C ARG A 409 -32.76 -20.11 10.77
N GLY A 410 -34.03 -20.14 10.42
CA GLY A 410 -35.06 -19.33 11.03
C GLY A 410 -36.02 -20.16 11.87
N LYS A 411 -36.59 -19.52 12.88
CA LYS A 411 -37.73 -19.99 13.64
C LYS A 411 -38.78 -18.88 13.68
N GLY A 412 -39.96 -19.19 13.15
CA GLY A 412 -41.14 -18.32 13.14
C GLY A 412 -42.03 -18.51 14.37
N SER A 413 -43.15 -17.79 14.37
CA SER A 413 -44.21 -17.89 15.37
C SER A 413 -45.47 -18.61 14.89
N SER A 414 -45.60 -18.80 13.58
CA SER A 414 -46.71 -19.50 12.95
C SER A 414 -46.21 -20.51 11.93
N PRO A 415 -46.79 -21.72 11.91
CA PRO A 415 -46.48 -22.71 10.91
C PRO A 415 -46.92 -22.31 9.50
N ASP A 416 -47.91 -21.41 9.33
CA ASP A 416 -48.48 -21.05 8.01
C ASP A 416 -47.45 -20.49 7.00
N TYR A 417 -46.34 -19.96 7.50
CA TYR A 417 -45.24 -19.40 6.70
C TYR A 417 -43.91 -20.16 6.88
N GLY A 418 -43.93 -21.29 7.59
CA GLY A 418 -42.75 -22.06 8.00
C GLY A 418 -42.39 -21.79 9.46
N ASP A 419 -42.77 -22.68 10.38
CA ASP A 419 -42.43 -22.52 11.82
C ASP A 419 -40.91 -22.62 12.03
N ARG A 420 -40.26 -23.42 11.19
CA ARG A 420 -38.80 -23.51 11.07
C ARG A 420 -38.44 -23.57 9.62
N ASP A 421 -37.45 -22.79 9.23
CA ASP A 421 -36.97 -22.77 7.87
C ASP A 421 -35.44 -22.64 7.84
N GLY A 422 -34.89 -22.91 6.67
CA GLY A 422 -33.46 -22.75 6.47
C GLY A 422 -33.10 -22.76 5.01
N ALA A 423 -32.07 -22.00 4.67
CA ALA A 423 -31.44 -22.03 3.37
C ALA A 423 -29.92 -22.18 3.55
N THR A 424 -29.29 -22.92 2.66
CA THR A 424 -27.84 -23.06 2.59
C THR A 424 -27.45 -23.01 1.12
N GLN A 425 -26.55 -22.12 0.78
CA GLN A 425 -25.93 -22.04 -0.54
C GLN A 425 -24.43 -22.21 -0.39
N ALA A 426 -23.85 -23.06 -1.24
CA ALA A 426 -22.40 -23.21 -1.39
C ALA A 426 -22.04 -22.99 -2.86
N THR A 427 -20.98 -22.23 -3.13
CA THR A 427 -20.46 -21.99 -4.48
C THR A 427 -18.94 -22.15 -4.44
N ILE A 428 -18.40 -22.86 -5.43
CA ILE A 428 -16.97 -22.92 -5.69
C ILE A 428 -16.73 -22.47 -7.13
N ALA A 429 -15.79 -21.57 -7.32
CA ALA A 429 -15.37 -21.09 -8.62
C ALA A 429 -13.94 -21.57 -8.91
N SER A 430 -13.71 -22.05 -10.13
CA SER A 430 -12.37 -22.34 -10.63
C SER A 430 -11.46 -21.11 -10.57
N PRO A 431 -10.13 -21.29 -10.68
CA PRO A 431 -9.25 -20.19 -11.03
C PRO A 431 -9.71 -19.46 -12.30
N LEU A 432 -9.27 -18.22 -12.45
CA LEU A 432 -9.55 -17.40 -13.63
C LEU A 432 -8.87 -18.04 -14.85
N ILE A 433 -9.66 -18.30 -15.89
CA ILE A 433 -9.22 -18.90 -17.15
C ILE A 433 -9.17 -17.79 -18.19
N ASP A 434 -8.00 -17.64 -18.82
CA ASP A 434 -7.79 -16.69 -19.93
C ASP A 434 -8.19 -15.26 -19.56
N ASN A 435 -8.00 -14.85 -18.31
CA ASN A 435 -8.37 -13.53 -17.79
C ASN A 435 -9.86 -13.13 -17.94
N HIS A 436 -10.75 -14.06 -18.27
CA HIS A 436 -12.15 -13.75 -18.56
C HIS A 436 -13.14 -14.72 -17.91
N TRP A 437 -12.78 -15.98 -17.67
CA TRP A 437 -13.77 -17.02 -17.40
C TRP A 437 -13.55 -17.78 -16.10
N ARG A 438 -14.63 -18.21 -15.47
CA ARG A 438 -14.61 -19.21 -14.40
C ARG A 438 -15.69 -20.25 -14.61
N VAL A 439 -15.37 -21.49 -14.28
CA VAL A 439 -16.36 -22.56 -14.13
C VAL A 439 -16.81 -22.58 -12.68
N LEU A 440 -18.13 -22.68 -12.47
CA LEU A 440 -18.77 -22.70 -11.16
C LEU A 440 -19.33 -24.08 -10.88
N ALA A 441 -19.20 -24.54 -9.64
CA ALA A 441 -20.04 -25.59 -9.08
C ALA A 441 -20.77 -25.05 -7.85
N LEU A 442 -22.05 -25.37 -7.74
CA LEU A 442 -22.92 -24.73 -6.77
C LEU A 442 -24.01 -25.67 -6.27
N GLY A 443 -24.34 -25.52 -4.99
CA GLY A 443 -25.35 -26.30 -4.29
C GLY A 443 -26.26 -25.38 -3.51
N ARG A 444 -27.56 -25.59 -3.63
CA ARG A 444 -28.59 -24.88 -2.87
C ARG A 444 -29.48 -25.90 -2.18
N TYR A 445 -29.70 -25.67 -0.90
CA TYR A 445 -30.56 -26.49 -0.06
C TYR A 445 -31.46 -25.57 0.76
N SER A 446 -32.77 -25.74 0.64
CA SER A 446 -33.76 -25.00 1.42
C SER A 446 -34.75 -25.96 2.04
N THR A 447 -35.22 -25.65 3.25
CA THR A 447 -36.19 -26.46 4.01
C THR A 447 -37.19 -25.56 4.72
N ALA A 448 -38.42 -26.05 4.89
CA ALA A 448 -39.41 -25.42 5.75
C ALA A 448 -40.38 -26.45 6.34
N ASP A 449 -40.74 -26.26 7.61
CA ASP A 449 -41.74 -27.04 8.34
C ASP A 449 -43.10 -26.34 8.19
N LEU A 450 -44.01 -26.93 7.39
CA LEU A 450 -45.32 -26.36 7.06
C LEU A 450 -46.46 -27.15 7.73
N PRO A 451 -47.69 -26.60 7.84
CA PRO A 451 -48.83 -27.33 8.38
C PRO A 451 -49.16 -28.59 7.58
N GLU A 452 -48.88 -28.58 6.27
CA GLU A 452 -49.07 -29.73 5.37
C GLU A 452 -47.94 -30.78 5.46
N GLY A 453 -46.85 -30.46 6.16
CA GLY A 453 -45.66 -31.28 6.32
C GLY A 453 -44.40 -30.65 5.74
N ASP A 454 -43.28 -31.33 5.92
CA ASP A 454 -41.97 -30.77 5.57
C ASP A 454 -41.79 -30.63 4.05
N VAL A 455 -41.20 -29.51 3.64
CA VAL A 455 -40.77 -29.27 2.26
C VAL A 455 -39.27 -29.04 2.21
N ARG A 456 -38.63 -29.58 1.16
CA ARG A 456 -37.22 -29.33 0.87
C ARG A 456 -37.01 -29.07 -0.62
N ARG A 457 -36.17 -28.08 -0.93
CA ARG A 457 -35.67 -27.80 -2.28
C ARG A 457 -34.17 -28.08 -2.28
N THR A 458 -33.73 -29.00 -3.13
CA THR A 458 -32.31 -29.35 -3.25
C THR A 458 -31.88 -29.25 -4.70
N ARG A 459 -30.83 -28.49 -4.96
CA ARG A 459 -30.33 -28.23 -6.30
C ARG A 459 -28.81 -28.25 -6.30
N PHE A 460 -28.23 -28.94 -7.26
CA PHE A 460 -26.78 -28.96 -7.49
C PHE A 460 -26.53 -28.76 -8.97
N GLY A 461 -25.60 -27.89 -9.30
CA GLY A 461 -25.43 -27.46 -10.67
C GLY A 461 -24.03 -26.96 -10.99
N LEU A 462 -23.87 -26.66 -12.26
CA LEU A 462 -22.65 -26.09 -12.83
C LEU A 462 -23.00 -24.81 -13.59
N GLY A 463 -22.05 -23.91 -13.66
CA GLY A 463 -22.17 -22.66 -14.40
C GLY A 463 -20.85 -22.19 -14.98
N VAL A 464 -20.95 -21.13 -15.77
CA VAL A 464 -19.80 -20.36 -16.26
C VAL A 464 -20.07 -18.90 -15.94
N ARG A 465 -19.04 -18.20 -15.44
CA ARG A 465 -19.02 -16.76 -15.22
C ARG A 465 -17.97 -16.12 -16.11
N GLY A 466 -18.32 -15.02 -16.75
CA GLY A 466 -17.49 -14.23 -17.65
C GLY A 466 -17.31 -12.82 -17.14
N TYR A 467 -16.14 -12.26 -17.38
CA TYR A 467 -15.70 -10.93 -16.96
C TYR A 467 -15.20 -10.16 -18.17
N TRP A 468 -15.65 -8.92 -18.32
CA TRP A 468 -15.15 -7.92 -19.26
C TRP A 468 -15.19 -6.56 -18.60
N ARG A 469 -14.54 -5.56 -19.18
CA ARG A 469 -14.50 -4.20 -18.63
C ARG A 469 -15.88 -3.68 -18.20
N GLY A 470 -16.12 -3.62 -16.90
CA GLY A 470 -17.35 -3.19 -16.22
C GLY A 470 -18.53 -4.16 -16.33
N ILE A 471 -18.34 -5.39 -16.81
CA ILE A 471 -19.39 -6.37 -17.04
C ILE A 471 -19.00 -7.72 -16.42
N GLU A 472 -19.83 -8.22 -15.53
CA GLU A 472 -19.84 -9.63 -15.13
C GLU A 472 -21.11 -10.28 -15.67
N ALA A 473 -21.02 -11.47 -16.26
CA ALA A 473 -22.18 -12.24 -16.66
C ALA A 473 -22.03 -13.71 -16.27
N TYR A 474 -23.13 -14.40 -16.04
CA TYR A 474 -23.10 -15.84 -15.75
C TYR A 474 -24.25 -16.58 -16.42
N VAL A 475 -24.03 -17.87 -16.67
CA VAL A 475 -25.06 -18.83 -17.07
C VAL A 475 -24.83 -20.11 -16.29
N GLN A 476 -25.90 -20.70 -15.74
CA GLN A 476 -25.82 -21.91 -14.94
C GLN A 476 -27.06 -22.78 -15.05
N ALA A 477 -26.87 -24.07 -14.79
CA ALA A 477 -27.94 -25.08 -14.79
C ALA A 477 -27.91 -25.87 -13.49
N LEU A 478 -29.02 -25.84 -12.76
CA LEU A 478 -29.19 -26.53 -11.48
C LEU A 478 -30.36 -27.52 -11.55
N PRO A 479 -30.10 -28.79 -11.90
CA PRO A 479 -31.07 -29.86 -11.74
C PRO A 479 -31.58 -29.95 -10.30
N SER A 480 -32.88 -30.19 -10.15
CA SER A 480 -33.48 -30.51 -8.86
C SER A 480 -33.14 -31.95 -8.46
N SER A 481 -32.89 -32.16 -7.17
CA SER A 481 -32.71 -33.45 -6.51
C SER A 481 -33.84 -33.72 -5.49
N ASP A 482 -34.89 -32.90 -5.52
CA ASP A 482 -36.09 -33.07 -4.71
C ASP A 482 -37.25 -33.68 -5.52
N ARG A 483 -38.34 -34.01 -4.82
CA ARG A 483 -39.52 -34.69 -5.39
C ARG A 483 -40.70 -33.77 -5.69
N TYR A 484 -40.56 -32.48 -5.41
CA TYR A 484 -41.71 -31.56 -5.40
C TYR A 484 -41.94 -31.01 -6.81
N VAL A 485 -41.01 -30.21 -7.31
CA VAL A 485 -41.12 -29.57 -8.63
C VAL A 485 -40.40 -30.39 -9.71
N GLY A 486 -39.25 -31.00 -9.38
CA GLY A 486 -38.48 -31.83 -10.31
C GLY A 486 -37.97 -31.11 -11.57
N LYS A 487 -37.85 -29.77 -11.54
CA LYS A 487 -37.37 -28.96 -12.67
C LYS A 487 -35.91 -28.56 -12.50
N THR A 488 -35.19 -28.52 -13.62
CA THR A 488 -33.90 -27.85 -13.73
C THR A 488 -34.09 -26.34 -13.77
N ALA A 489 -33.44 -25.62 -12.87
CA ALA A 489 -33.33 -24.17 -12.96
C ALA A 489 -32.22 -23.82 -13.95
N LEU A 490 -32.59 -23.12 -15.03
CA LEU A 490 -31.65 -22.47 -15.94
C LEU A 490 -31.62 -21.01 -15.54
N GLU A 491 -30.44 -20.53 -15.18
CA GLU A 491 -30.25 -19.17 -14.68
C GLU A 491 -29.21 -18.46 -15.53
N ALA A 492 -29.46 -17.18 -15.78
CA ALA A 492 -28.52 -16.31 -16.46
C ALA A 492 -28.64 -14.92 -15.85
N GLY A 493 -27.51 -14.26 -15.65
CA GLY A 493 -27.51 -12.90 -15.14
C GLY A 493 -26.36 -12.06 -15.67
N VAL A 494 -26.52 -10.74 -15.56
CA VAL A 494 -25.52 -9.75 -15.95
C VAL A 494 -25.51 -8.60 -14.95
N ASN A 495 -24.31 -8.24 -14.50
CA ASN A 495 -24.01 -7.05 -13.73
C ASN A 495 -23.17 -6.12 -14.61
N TRP A 496 -23.67 -4.92 -14.89
CA TRP A 496 -23.03 -3.97 -15.78
C TRP A 496 -22.85 -2.62 -15.08
N ALA A 497 -21.61 -2.33 -14.69
CA ALA A 497 -21.18 -1.02 -14.24
C ALA A 497 -20.99 -0.13 -15.47
N MET A 498 -22.07 0.51 -15.93
CA MET A 498 -22.09 1.38 -17.12
C MET A 498 -21.14 2.58 -16.98
N THR A 499 -21.09 3.12 -15.76
CA THR A 499 -20.20 4.22 -15.35
C THR A 499 -19.81 3.98 -13.89
N ASP A 500 -19.00 4.86 -13.32
CA ASP A 500 -18.66 4.84 -11.89
C ASP A 500 -19.86 5.11 -10.97
N HIS A 501 -20.95 5.64 -11.54
CA HIS A 501 -22.16 5.98 -10.78
C HIS A 501 -23.35 5.08 -11.05
N TRP A 502 -23.35 4.31 -12.14
CA TRP A 502 -24.53 3.56 -12.58
C TRP A 502 -24.21 2.09 -12.78
N LEU A 503 -24.93 1.24 -12.04
CA LEU A 503 -24.86 -0.21 -12.12
C LEU A 503 -26.24 -0.77 -12.50
N LEU A 504 -26.30 -1.55 -13.56
CA LEU A 504 -27.46 -2.33 -13.96
C LEU A 504 -27.24 -3.80 -13.60
N ASN A 505 -28.24 -4.44 -13.01
CA ASN A 505 -28.23 -5.87 -12.70
C ASN A 505 -29.48 -6.47 -13.34
N ALA A 506 -29.36 -7.62 -14.00
CA ALA A 506 -30.49 -8.35 -14.54
C ALA A 506 -30.28 -9.85 -14.37
N ASP A 507 -31.26 -10.54 -13.81
CA ASP A 507 -31.23 -11.98 -13.51
C ASP A 507 -32.50 -12.65 -14.03
N PHE A 508 -32.33 -13.78 -14.68
CA PHE A 508 -33.42 -14.62 -15.17
C PHE A 508 -33.26 -16.03 -14.63
N SER A 509 -34.37 -16.63 -14.19
CA SER A 509 -34.43 -18.04 -13.78
C SER A 509 -35.68 -18.71 -14.31
N THR A 510 -35.56 -19.92 -14.85
CA THR A 510 -36.71 -20.73 -15.27
C THR A 510 -37.46 -21.37 -14.09
N ALA A 511 -36.86 -21.39 -12.90
CA ALA A 511 -37.42 -21.93 -11.68
C ALA A 511 -36.85 -21.16 -10.47
N GLY A 512 -37.23 -19.89 -10.32
CA GLY A 512 -36.62 -18.93 -9.39
C GLY A 512 -36.59 -19.38 -7.93
N GLU A 513 -35.51 -19.05 -7.24
CA GLU A 513 -35.32 -19.36 -5.82
C GLU A 513 -36.32 -18.62 -4.92
N ASP A 514 -36.82 -17.46 -5.34
CA ASP A 514 -37.82 -16.67 -4.62
C ASP A 514 -39.23 -17.30 -4.62
N THR A 515 -39.43 -18.40 -5.36
CA THR A 515 -40.69 -19.17 -5.30
C THR A 515 -40.88 -19.70 -3.87
N PRO A 516 -41.97 -19.33 -3.16
CA PRO A 516 -42.21 -19.76 -1.79
C PRO A 516 -42.13 -21.29 -1.63
N LEU A 517 -41.49 -21.77 -0.57
CA LEU A 517 -41.35 -23.20 -0.33
C LEU A 517 -42.71 -23.90 -0.18
N ARG A 518 -43.69 -23.24 0.43
CA ARG A 518 -45.08 -23.74 0.48
C ARG A 518 -45.69 -23.90 -0.91
N ALA A 519 -45.42 -23.01 -1.87
CA ALA A 519 -45.88 -23.18 -3.25
C ALA A 519 -45.26 -24.43 -3.90
N GLN A 520 -43.99 -24.69 -3.63
CA GLN A 520 -43.31 -25.88 -4.14
C GLN A 520 -43.84 -27.18 -3.57
N TYR A 521 -44.26 -27.20 -2.30
CA TYR A 521 -44.93 -28.37 -1.71
C TYR A 521 -46.08 -28.86 -2.61
N TYR A 522 -46.80 -27.93 -3.24
CA TYR A 522 -47.89 -28.19 -4.19
C TYR A 522 -47.44 -28.32 -5.67
N GLY A 523 -46.16 -28.51 -5.94
CA GLY A 523 -45.61 -28.66 -7.30
C GLY A 523 -45.58 -27.35 -8.10
N ILE A 524 -45.72 -26.19 -7.46
CA ILE A 524 -45.75 -24.88 -8.12
C ILE A 524 -44.34 -24.31 -8.22
N SER A 525 -44.01 -23.75 -9.39
CA SER A 525 -42.71 -23.12 -9.69
C SER A 525 -42.93 -21.80 -10.42
N ALA A 526 -41.99 -20.85 -10.30
CA ALA A 526 -42.05 -19.59 -11.04
C ALA A 526 -40.85 -19.39 -11.97
N LYS A 527 -41.12 -18.84 -13.16
CA LYS A 527 -40.08 -18.21 -13.97
C LYS A 527 -39.93 -16.77 -13.50
N THR A 528 -38.73 -16.36 -13.16
CA THR A 528 -38.44 -15.05 -12.55
C THR A 528 -37.53 -14.26 -13.48
N LEU A 529 -37.87 -12.98 -13.67
CA LEU A 529 -36.99 -11.96 -14.21
C LEU A 529 -36.87 -10.85 -13.18
N SER A 530 -35.67 -10.58 -12.72
CA SER A 530 -35.34 -9.51 -11.79
C SER A 530 -34.38 -8.53 -12.46
N THR A 531 -34.62 -7.24 -12.27
CA THR A 531 -33.76 -6.17 -12.79
C THR A 531 -33.58 -5.13 -11.71
N ALA A 532 -32.38 -4.56 -11.60
CA ALA A 532 -32.13 -3.48 -10.65
C ALA A 532 -31.19 -2.44 -11.25
N VAL A 533 -31.52 -1.17 -11.05
CA VAL A 533 -30.65 -0.04 -11.35
C VAL A 533 -30.20 0.55 -10.02
N THR A 534 -28.89 0.71 -9.88
CA THR A 534 -28.27 1.38 -8.74
C THR A 534 -27.57 2.63 -9.24
N TRP A 535 -27.90 3.78 -8.64
CA TRP A 535 -27.11 4.98 -8.74
C TRP A 535 -26.30 5.17 -7.45
N ARG A 536 -24.98 5.20 -7.54
CA ARG A 536 -24.06 5.43 -6.42
C ARG A 536 -23.30 6.72 -6.66
N ALA A 537 -23.52 7.72 -5.81
CA ALA A 537 -22.74 8.95 -5.89
C ALA A 537 -21.30 8.68 -5.45
N SER A 538 -21.13 8.01 -4.30
CA SER A 538 -19.86 7.55 -3.74
C SER A 538 -20.13 6.54 -2.61
N GLU A 539 -19.18 6.27 -1.72
CA GLU A 539 -19.40 5.60 -0.43
C GLU A 539 -20.41 6.31 0.50
N LEU A 540 -20.76 7.57 0.23
CA LEU A 540 -21.65 8.37 1.07
C LEU A 540 -23.13 8.27 0.71
N PHE A 541 -23.45 7.90 -0.53
CA PHE A 541 -24.85 7.90 -0.98
C PHE A 541 -25.08 6.89 -2.11
N GLN A 542 -26.17 6.13 -1.97
CA GLN A 542 -26.65 5.20 -2.99
C GLN A 542 -28.18 5.19 -3.03
N ALA A 543 -28.73 5.12 -4.25
CA ALA A 543 -30.13 4.85 -4.52
C ALA A 543 -30.25 3.61 -5.41
N LYS A 544 -31.17 2.70 -5.11
CA LYS A 544 -31.42 1.47 -5.86
C LYS A 544 -32.90 1.33 -6.15
N LEU A 545 -33.24 0.96 -7.38
CA LEU A 545 -34.59 0.56 -7.79
C LEU A 545 -34.53 -0.84 -8.40
N GLY A 546 -35.19 -1.80 -7.75
CA GLY A 546 -35.37 -3.16 -8.20
C GLY A 546 -36.81 -3.40 -8.70
N LEU A 547 -36.94 -4.19 -9.76
CA LEU A 547 -38.20 -4.67 -10.32
C LEU A 547 -38.08 -6.17 -10.54
N SER A 548 -39.12 -6.93 -10.15
CA SER A 548 -39.19 -8.36 -10.39
C SER A 548 -40.52 -8.75 -11.03
N ARG A 549 -40.48 -9.79 -11.87
CA ARG A 549 -41.64 -10.38 -12.51
C ARG A 549 -41.56 -11.90 -12.44
N ASP A 550 -42.50 -12.49 -11.70
CA ASP A 550 -42.64 -13.93 -11.56
C ASP A 550 -43.86 -14.42 -12.34
N ASN A 551 -43.67 -15.45 -13.16
CA ASN A 551 -44.75 -16.18 -13.82
C ASN A 551 -44.83 -17.58 -13.22
N PHE A 552 -45.79 -17.81 -12.33
CA PHE A 552 -46.03 -19.07 -11.65
C PHE A 552 -46.71 -20.09 -12.56
N SER A 553 -46.39 -21.37 -12.36
CA SER A 553 -46.96 -22.48 -13.13
C SER A 553 -48.44 -22.73 -12.86
N ASP A 554 -48.99 -22.17 -11.78
CA ASP A 554 -50.41 -22.22 -11.45
C ASP A 554 -51.24 -21.13 -12.18
N GLY A 555 -50.58 -20.26 -12.95
CA GLY A 555 -51.18 -19.13 -13.68
C GLY A 555 -51.15 -17.79 -12.93
N ASN A 556 -50.63 -17.74 -11.70
CA ASN A 556 -50.39 -16.46 -11.01
C ASN A 556 -49.21 -15.70 -11.66
N LYS A 557 -49.30 -14.37 -11.69
CA LYS A 557 -48.20 -13.50 -12.09
C LYS A 557 -47.98 -12.50 -10.96
N ARG A 558 -46.76 -12.46 -10.42
CA ARG A 558 -46.34 -11.51 -9.39
C ARG A 558 -45.46 -10.44 -10.02
N THR A 559 -45.71 -9.19 -9.68
CA THR A 559 -44.77 -8.08 -9.97
C THR A 559 -44.35 -7.47 -8.66
N GLY A 560 -43.06 -7.49 -8.39
CA GLY A 560 -42.46 -6.86 -7.23
C GLY A 560 -41.67 -5.62 -7.62
N TRP A 561 -41.53 -4.70 -6.69
CA TRP A 561 -40.63 -3.57 -6.80
C TRP A 561 -40.09 -3.20 -5.42
N LEU A 562 -38.87 -2.67 -5.40
CA LEU A 562 -38.20 -2.21 -4.18
C LEU A 562 -37.34 -1.00 -4.53
N ALA A 563 -37.53 0.11 -3.83
CA ALA A 563 -36.67 1.27 -3.90
C ALA A 563 -35.99 1.50 -2.55
N THR A 564 -34.67 1.66 -2.56
CA THR A 564 -33.87 1.89 -1.37
C THR A 564 -33.01 3.13 -1.58
N ILE A 565 -32.97 4.01 -0.58
CA ILE A 565 -32.02 5.12 -0.51
C ILE A 565 -31.21 4.94 0.77
N THR A 566 -29.89 5.00 0.66
CA THR A 566 -28.96 4.91 1.78
C THR A 566 -28.01 6.10 1.74
N GLN A 567 -27.84 6.75 2.89
CA GLN A 567 -26.95 7.89 3.08
C GLN A 567 -26.08 7.67 4.31
N ARG A 568 -24.77 7.89 4.17
CA ARG A 568 -23.81 7.97 5.27
C ARG A 568 -24.12 9.21 6.10
N LEU A 569 -24.52 9.01 7.36
CA LEU A 569 -24.83 10.08 8.30
C LEU A 569 -23.61 10.51 9.11
N HIS A 570 -22.72 9.56 9.40
CA HIS A 570 -21.50 9.81 10.15
C HIS A 570 -20.40 8.85 9.73
N THR A 571 -19.20 9.37 9.52
CA THR A 571 -17.97 8.61 9.34
C THR A 571 -16.97 9.10 10.38
N ALA A 572 -16.38 8.16 11.10
CA ALA A 572 -15.27 8.36 12.00
C ALA A 572 -14.29 7.20 11.82
N PRO A 573 -13.05 7.29 12.37
CA PRO A 573 -12.13 6.19 12.27
C PRO A 573 -12.76 4.90 12.79
N ASN A 574 -12.79 3.87 11.94
CA ASN A 574 -13.34 2.54 12.24
C ASN A 574 -14.85 2.49 12.52
N LEU A 575 -15.60 3.59 12.35
CA LEU A 575 -17.03 3.66 12.65
C LEU A 575 -17.79 4.35 11.52
N THR A 576 -18.85 3.71 11.06
CA THR A 576 -19.79 4.29 10.10
C THR A 576 -21.23 4.14 10.58
N ILE A 577 -22.02 5.18 10.31
CA ILE A 577 -23.46 5.18 10.57
C ILE A 577 -24.16 5.59 9.28
N ASP A 578 -24.97 4.69 8.74
CA ASP A 578 -25.85 4.94 7.60
C ASP A 578 -27.30 5.05 8.07
N GLY A 579 -28.06 5.89 7.37
CA GLY A 579 -29.51 5.98 7.47
C GLY A 579 -30.13 5.92 6.10
N GLY A 580 -31.38 5.47 6.03
CA GLY A 580 -32.03 5.29 4.75
C GLY A 580 -33.53 5.12 4.82
N VAL A 581 -34.11 4.92 3.64
CA VAL A 581 -35.52 4.62 3.44
C VAL A 581 -35.62 3.45 2.48
N GLU A 582 -36.51 2.51 2.79
CA GLU A 582 -36.88 1.40 1.95
C GLU A 582 -38.38 1.45 1.70
N VAL A 583 -38.78 1.43 0.43
CA VAL A 583 -40.19 1.36 0.03
C VAL A 583 -40.34 0.30 -1.04
N GLY A 584 -41.33 -0.56 -0.89
CA GLY A 584 -41.52 -1.67 -1.82
C GLY A 584 -42.95 -2.16 -1.83
N GLY A 585 -43.20 -3.16 -2.65
CA GLY A 585 -44.48 -3.82 -2.71
C GLY A 585 -44.58 -4.83 -3.84
N SER A 586 -45.66 -5.58 -3.83
CA SER A 586 -45.97 -6.57 -4.85
C SER A 586 -47.43 -6.53 -5.26
N MET A 587 -47.71 -7.07 -6.45
CA MET A 587 -49.05 -7.26 -6.98
C MET A 587 -49.15 -8.65 -7.59
N ASN A 588 -50.19 -9.40 -7.20
CA ASN A 588 -50.48 -10.73 -7.72
C ASN A 588 -51.79 -10.73 -8.53
N THR A 589 -51.81 -11.46 -9.64
CA THR A 589 -53.02 -11.55 -10.49
C THR A 589 -54.09 -12.48 -9.94
N GLN A 590 -53.70 -13.42 -9.08
CA GLN A 590 -54.57 -14.41 -8.44
C GLN A 590 -54.41 -14.29 -6.92
N THR A 591 -55.42 -14.61 -6.14
CA THR A 591 -55.41 -14.43 -4.66
C THR A 591 -55.71 -15.70 -3.89
N ASP A 592 -56.49 -16.62 -4.47
CA ASP A 592 -56.81 -17.92 -3.85
C ASP A 592 -55.72 -18.94 -4.21
N ARG A 593 -54.63 -18.95 -3.44
CA ARG A 593 -53.45 -19.79 -3.66
C ARG A 593 -53.01 -20.44 -2.36
N PRO A 594 -52.37 -21.63 -2.42
CA PRO A 594 -51.96 -22.37 -1.22
C PRO A 594 -50.65 -21.84 -0.60
N TYR A 595 -50.26 -20.60 -0.88
CA TYR A 595 -49.05 -19.95 -0.39
C TYR A 595 -49.33 -18.46 -0.19
N PHE A 596 -48.48 -17.77 0.58
CA PHE A 596 -48.63 -16.34 0.82
C PHE A 596 -48.62 -15.57 -0.51
N ASN A 597 -49.78 -15.00 -0.85
CA ASN A 597 -50.02 -14.44 -2.18
C ASN A 597 -51.00 -13.25 -2.14
N PRO A 598 -50.62 -12.17 -1.43
CA PRO A 598 -51.49 -11.01 -1.25
C PRO A 598 -51.84 -10.40 -2.60
N ARG A 599 -53.09 -9.93 -2.77
CA ARG A 599 -53.50 -9.27 -4.02
C ARG A 599 -52.58 -8.11 -4.36
N ARG A 600 -52.28 -7.31 -3.34
CA ARG A 600 -51.34 -6.20 -3.36
C ARG A 600 -50.84 -5.97 -1.95
N ASP A 601 -49.55 -5.74 -1.81
CA ASP A 601 -48.94 -5.27 -0.58
C ASP A 601 -47.99 -4.11 -0.85
N ASN A 602 -47.73 -3.28 0.16
CA ASN A 602 -46.64 -2.30 0.14
C ASN A 602 -45.98 -2.26 1.53
N SER A 603 -44.68 -2.00 1.55
CA SER A 603 -43.89 -1.75 2.76
C SER A 603 -43.20 -0.40 2.68
N TYR A 604 -43.08 0.26 3.83
CA TYR A 604 -42.40 1.54 3.98
C TYR A 604 -41.60 1.51 5.27
N ALA A 605 -40.28 1.63 5.20
CA ALA A 605 -39.41 1.59 6.38
C ALA A 605 -38.33 2.66 6.33
N ILE A 606 -37.99 3.17 7.52
CA ILE A 606 -36.75 3.89 7.76
C ILE A 606 -35.72 2.84 8.18
N THR A 607 -34.52 2.93 7.63
CA THR A 607 -33.42 2.00 7.89
C THR A 607 -32.25 2.69 8.55
N GLY A 608 -31.47 1.93 9.32
CA GLY A 608 -30.24 2.38 9.94
C GLY A 608 -29.23 1.25 9.99
N ARG A 609 -27.95 1.60 9.78
CA ARG A 609 -26.82 0.67 9.93
C ARG A 609 -25.74 1.32 10.75
N LEU A 610 -25.24 0.61 11.75
CA LEU A 610 -23.99 0.92 12.44
C LEU A 610 -22.99 -0.18 12.12
N GLU A 611 -21.82 0.21 11.62
CA GLU A 611 -20.70 -0.70 11.40
C GLU A 611 -19.47 -0.18 12.15
N ASN A 612 -18.84 -1.05 12.93
CA ASN A 612 -17.72 -0.68 13.78
C ASN A 612 -16.64 -1.76 13.77
N VAL A 613 -15.41 -1.39 13.40
CA VAL A 613 -14.23 -2.25 13.54
C VAL A 613 -13.80 -2.25 15.00
N ILE A 614 -14.00 -3.39 15.68
CA ILE A 614 -13.69 -3.57 17.11
C ILE A 614 -12.18 -3.66 17.31
N SER A 615 -11.51 -4.39 16.44
CA SER A 615 -10.07 -4.62 16.50
C SER A 615 -9.53 -4.83 15.09
N GLN A 616 -8.37 -4.25 14.82
CA GLN A 616 -7.63 -4.43 13.58
C GLN A 616 -6.14 -4.52 13.91
N PHE A 617 -5.48 -5.51 13.30
CA PHE A 617 -4.03 -5.67 13.36
C PHE A 617 -3.57 -6.19 12.01
N TYR A 618 -3.03 -5.30 11.17
CA TYR A 618 -2.73 -5.58 9.77
C TYR A 618 -3.95 -6.18 9.06
N GLU A 619 -3.83 -7.41 8.51
CA GLU A 619 -4.91 -8.09 7.78
C GLU A 619 -5.97 -8.71 8.68
N ARG A 620 -5.73 -8.75 10.00
CA ARG A 620 -6.65 -9.33 10.98
C ARG A 620 -7.66 -8.29 11.42
N SER A 621 -8.94 -8.56 11.26
CA SER A 621 -9.98 -7.66 11.74
C SER A 621 -11.18 -8.39 12.33
N LEU A 622 -11.82 -7.71 13.29
CA LEU A 622 -13.12 -8.06 13.84
C LEU A 622 -14.04 -6.85 13.72
N THR A 623 -15.08 -6.99 12.90
CA THR A 623 -16.08 -5.94 12.68
C THR A 623 -17.41 -6.38 13.25
N GLN A 624 -18.13 -5.48 13.93
CA GLN A 624 -19.52 -5.68 14.32
C GLN A 624 -20.44 -4.81 13.48
N ARG A 625 -21.66 -5.30 13.26
CA ARG A 625 -22.68 -4.61 12.49
C ARG A 625 -24.05 -4.75 13.15
N LEU A 626 -24.77 -3.65 13.23
CA LEU A 626 -26.16 -3.57 13.66
C LEU A 626 -26.98 -2.95 12.53
N ASP A 627 -27.93 -3.70 11.98
CA ASP A 627 -28.93 -3.20 11.03
C ASP A 627 -30.29 -3.10 11.73
N VAL A 628 -31.00 -1.99 11.50
CA VAL A 628 -32.37 -1.78 11.98
C VAL A 628 -33.25 -1.29 10.84
N ALA A 629 -34.49 -1.74 10.81
CA ALA A 629 -35.53 -1.22 9.94
C ALA A 629 -36.82 -1.12 10.75
N PHE A 630 -37.53 0.00 10.65
CA PHE A 630 -38.82 0.21 11.31
C PHE A 630 -39.77 0.93 10.36
N GLY A 631 -41.00 0.46 10.29
CA GLY A 631 -41.90 0.89 9.24
C GLY A 631 -43.32 0.39 9.36
N GLN A 632 -44.02 0.42 8.23
CA GLN A 632 -45.40 0.01 8.07
C GLN A 632 -45.53 -0.98 6.91
N TYR A 633 -46.41 -1.95 7.07
CA TYR A 633 -46.82 -2.89 6.03
C TYR A 633 -48.33 -2.78 5.78
N ASP A 634 -48.68 -2.64 4.51
CA ASP A 634 -50.04 -2.45 4.02
C ASP A 634 -50.43 -3.59 3.09
N GLU A 635 -51.38 -4.42 3.51
CA GLU A 635 -51.89 -5.52 2.70
C GLU A 635 -53.33 -5.28 2.27
N LYS A 636 -53.61 -5.42 0.97
CA LYS A 636 -54.95 -5.17 0.44
C LYS A 636 -55.95 -6.22 0.93
N GLY A 637 -56.86 -5.79 1.81
CA GLY A 637 -57.88 -6.65 2.40
C GLY A 637 -57.77 -6.72 3.94
N TYR A 638 -56.68 -6.21 4.48
CA TYR A 638 -56.38 -6.19 5.92
C TYR A 638 -56.07 -4.76 6.39
N SER A 639 -55.98 -4.58 7.71
CA SER A 639 -55.52 -3.32 8.29
C SER A 639 -54.00 -3.21 8.18
N SER A 640 -53.54 -2.01 7.86
CA SER A 640 -52.15 -1.61 7.98
C SER A 640 -51.60 -1.78 9.39
N ASP A 641 -50.36 -2.21 9.53
CA ASP A 641 -49.69 -2.35 10.83
C ASP A 641 -48.18 -2.10 10.72
N TRP A 642 -47.51 -1.96 11.87
CA TRP A 642 -46.07 -1.72 11.90
C TRP A 642 -45.27 -2.99 11.63
N MET A 643 -44.10 -2.80 11.02
CA MET A 643 -43.07 -3.82 10.83
C MET A 643 -41.75 -3.36 11.43
N ALA A 644 -40.93 -4.30 11.89
CA ALA A 644 -39.59 -4.02 12.35
C ALA A 644 -38.64 -5.18 12.07
N THR A 645 -37.38 -4.85 11.83
CA THR A 645 -36.28 -5.80 11.75
C THR A 645 -35.09 -5.27 12.53
N VAL A 646 -34.45 -6.12 13.30
CA VAL A 646 -33.20 -5.83 14.03
C VAL A 646 -32.24 -6.98 13.79
N ARG A 647 -31.04 -6.70 13.30
CA ARG A 647 -29.99 -7.68 13.05
C ARG A 647 -28.70 -7.23 13.68
N TYR A 648 -28.09 -8.10 14.47
CA TYR A 648 -26.74 -7.92 14.98
C TYR A 648 -25.85 -9.05 14.49
N GLY A 649 -24.64 -8.73 14.05
CA GLY A 649 -23.67 -9.74 13.63
C GLY A 649 -22.23 -9.26 13.72
N GLN A 650 -21.31 -10.19 13.51
CA GLN A 650 -19.88 -9.92 13.48
C GLN A 650 -19.22 -10.62 12.30
N PHE A 651 -18.17 -9.98 11.77
CA PHE A 651 -17.30 -10.51 10.73
C PHE A 651 -15.88 -10.62 11.28
N PHE A 652 -15.32 -11.82 11.19
CA PHE A 652 -13.95 -12.13 11.58
C PHE A 652 -13.13 -12.45 10.33
N GLN A 653 -12.05 -11.69 10.14
CA GLN A 653 -11.09 -11.86 9.06
C GLN A 653 -9.73 -12.16 9.68
N PRO A 654 -9.30 -13.44 9.81
CA PRO A 654 -8.00 -13.80 10.38
C PRO A 654 -6.81 -13.59 9.44
N GLN A 655 -7.07 -13.46 8.13
CA GLN A 655 -6.10 -13.15 7.09
C GLN A 655 -6.84 -12.59 5.87
N GLN A 656 -6.12 -11.99 4.93
CA GLN A 656 -6.73 -11.54 3.67
C GLN A 656 -7.33 -12.72 2.90
N GLY A 657 -8.42 -12.43 2.20
CA GLY A 657 -9.17 -13.40 1.40
C GLY A 657 -9.99 -14.40 2.21
N PHE A 658 -9.88 -14.50 3.54
CA PHE A 658 -10.74 -15.40 4.34
C PHE A 658 -11.60 -14.63 5.32
N ARG A 659 -12.94 -14.74 5.20
CA ARG A 659 -13.89 -14.04 6.07
C ARG A 659 -14.95 -15.00 6.60
N LEU A 660 -15.16 -14.96 7.91
CA LEU A 660 -16.25 -15.66 8.61
C LEU A 660 -17.22 -14.63 9.17
N GLY A 661 -18.51 -14.89 9.04
CA GLY A 661 -19.55 -14.03 9.59
C GLY A 661 -20.60 -14.84 10.33
N TRP A 662 -21.19 -14.23 11.35
CA TRP A 662 -22.39 -14.74 12.00
C TRP A 662 -23.33 -13.59 12.32
N GLY A 663 -24.63 -13.86 12.33
CA GLY A 663 -25.65 -12.87 12.62
C GLY A 663 -26.89 -13.48 13.27
N VAL A 664 -27.54 -12.69 14.13
CA VAL A 664 -28.86 -12.99 14.67
C VAL A 664 -29.78 -11.84 14.29
N SER A 665 -30.89 -12.20 13.65
CA SER A 665 -31.87 -11.25 13.13
C SER A 665 -33.24 -11.55 13.72
N TRP A 666 -33.94 -10.55 14.22
CA TRP A 666 -35.34 -10.61 14.62
C TRP A 666 -36.17 -9.78 13.64
N HIS A 667 -37.22 -10.38 13.10
CA HIS A 667 -38.16 -9.76 12.18
C HIS A 667 -39.55 -9.84 12.78
N ASN A 668 -40.35 -8.79 12.58
CA ASN A 668 -41.73 -8.74 12.99
C ASN A 668 -42.55 -7.98 11.95
N GLN A 669 -43.59 -8.62 11.43
CA GLN A 669 -44.50 -8.01 10.43
C GLN A 669 -45.86 -8.71 10.43
N PRO A 670 -46.93 -8.01 10.02
CA PRO A 670 -48.23 -8.63 9.79
C PRO A 670 -48.27 -9.38 8.46
N TYR A 671 -48.90 -10.55 8.44
CA TYR A 671 -49.26 -11.32 7.26
C TYR A 671 -50.71 -11.79 7.37
N ASP A 672 -51.54 -11.57 6.35
CA ASP A 672 -52.97 -11.88 6.38
C ASP A 672 -53.67 -11.29 7.62
N GLY A 673 -53.22 -10.10 8.08
CA GLY A 673 -53.72 -9.40 9.27
C GLY A 673 -53.29 -9.99 10.62
N ARG A 674 -52.46 -11.04 10.65
CA ARG A 674 -51.90 -11.62 11.87
C ARG A 674 -50.42 -11.32 12.00
N ARG A 675 -49.96 -11.07 13.21
CA ARG A 675 -48.57 -10.70 13.45
C ARG A 675 -47.68 -11.92 13.55
N GLU A 676 -46.62 -11.93 12.75
CA GLU A 676 -45.60 -12.95 12.77
C GLU A 676 -44.27 -12.36 13.24
N HIS A 677 -43.55 -13.12 14.06
CA HIS A 677 -42.18 -12.85 14.44
C HIS A 677 -41.28 -14.01 14.04
N ARG A 678 -40.08 -13.69 13.56
CA ARG A 678 -39.09 -14.67 13.09
C ARG A 678 -37.71 -14.30 13.62
N VAL A 679 -37.05 -15.27 14.26
CA VAL A 679 -35.64 -15.15 14.64
C VAL A 679 -34.82 -15.99 13.67
N VAL A 680 -33.77 -15.41 13.08
CA VAL A 680 -32.89 -16.04 12.11
C VAL A 680 -31.47 -16.00 12.63
N LEU A 681 -30.78 -17.14 12.61
CA LEU A 681 -29.34 -17.25 12.74
C LEU A 681 -28.75 -17.44 11.35
N ASP A 682 -27.77 -16.61 10.98
CA ASP A 682 -27.02 -16.76 9.74
C ASP A 682 -25.53 -16.94 10.00
N LEU A 683 -24.88 -17.70 9.13
CA LEU A 683 -23.45 -17.92 9.08
C LEU A 683 -22.97 -17.74 7.64
N THR A 684 -21.84 -17.06 7.48
CA THR A 684 -21.21 -16.85 6.18
C THR A 684 -19.74 -17.23 6.24
N LEU A 685 -19.23 -17.84 5.18
CA LEU A 685 -17.83 -18.13 4.98
C LEU A 685 -17.48 -17.74 3.55
N HIS A 686 -16.42 -16.96 3.40
CA HIS A 686 -15.90 -16.54 2.11
C HIS A 686 -14.39 -16.80 2.03
N TRP A 687 -13.94 -17.28 0.87
CA TRP A 687 -12.54 -17.41 0.49
C TRP A 687 -12.30 -16.90 -0.95
N GLY A 688 -11.26 -16.09 -1.15
CA GLY A 688 -10.67 -15.83 -2.48
C GLY A 688 -10.79 -14.41 -3.03
N ASP A 689 -11.20 -13.44 -2.21
CA ASP A 689 -11.09 -12.00 -2.52
C ASP A 689 -9.71 -11.38 -2.19
#